data_AF-G3XXS8-F1
#
_entry.id   AF-G3XXS8-F1
#
_cell.length_a   1.000
_cell.length_b   1.000
_cell.length_c   1.000
_cell.angle_alpha   90.00
_cell.angle_beta   90.00
_cell.angle_gamma   90.00
#
_symmetry.space_group_name_H-M   'P 1'
#
loop_
_entity.id
_entity.type
_entity.pdbx_description
1 polymer ?
#
loop_
_entity_poly.entity_id
_entity_poly.type
_entity_poly.pdbx_seq_one_letter_code
_entity_poly.pdbx_strand_id
1 'polypeptide(L)'
;MPHPEDPTPAMTTVVSKTPSGVPPSADEVGSILNTIFQAETSQQALDASYALTNLLIQSVGCSGFRTYNILPPIKKAATDKKNGALRESAMLILGALFERFPREHPLSEVVFLLQDGGVLNLALDLLADKGAVVRDAAQYAIDALFACLKPEAMVNALLPAVSAYLNQSTAKWQGFVGAYSLIEKMATKAQMGTGPLEEEREKDLLREAMGKTLKDLIPLVESGMHDLKNEVAKKAIKAMNALTTLLSNDDVAPRIPLLIKTMEQPSEQTLQKAIHALSQTTFVAIVTSPVLALLTPLLERSLNAPTTPQETLRQTVVVVENLTKLVHDPAEARTFLPKLKPGVQRVKDRASLPEVRELATRALDVIEKAMADKDVAAGVVVKITPEEVLAVLEAKIQEHGGLARPEDATLYALGKNYVAEMVREDVNCRMHDRIPACIAPYLRGLLHEDKHDAVATAVQEHFIEEDHRKFGKPAPEDPNEVEIVNANFSLAYGGMLLLSHTNLRLLKGHRYGLCGRNGAGKSTLMRSIANEKLEGFPPQSEVRTCFVEHNQGEDADLSIFEYVSKDPMIAAEGEEHIRSVLLEFGFTDGPEGRQNQRVGSLSGGWKMKLALARAMLRKADVLLLDEPTNHLDVANVKWLQEYLKKHTDITSLIVSHDSGFLDEVCTDIYHYEQKKLVCYKGNLADFVKVKPEAKSYYTLSASIVQFKFPPPGILAGIKSNTRAILRMTNCTYTYPGASKPSLTDASLSLTLSSRVAIIGGNGAGKSTFIKMLTGETIPQTGKVEKHPNLRIGYIKQHALEHVEMHLEKTPSQYLQWRYANGDDREVYLKQTRILTEEDKAQLQKPVDLGDGRGPRRIEALMGRQKWKKSFQYEVKWVGLLPKHNTMISRETLLNLGFFKLVQEFDDHEASREGLGFRVLDPKVISKHFEDIGLDPEIANHNEISGLSGGQKVKVVLAGAMWNNPHLLVLDEPTNFLDRDSLGGLAVAIRDFKGGVVMISHNEEFVGALCPEQLHVADGRIVSRTNTAISLDRFEDSAASSPQPGSTAVNSTATSAAASAVNSGAEEPGELKFKAKKKKKLTRAQLKEREARRRLRHLEWLQSPKGTPKPPDTDDEE
;
A
#
# COMPACT_ATOMS: atom_id res chain seq x y z
N MET A 1 23.87 30.72 46.48
CA MET A 1 24.33 31.44 47.68
C MET A 1 23.67 32.80 47.72
N PRO A 2 23.41 33.40 48.89
CA PRO A 2 22.66 32.95 50.06
C PRO A 2 21.27 33.64 50.12
N HIS A 3 20.40 33.21 51.05
CA HIS A 3 19.09 33.82 51.32
C HIS A 3 19.17 35.33 51.62
N PRO A 4 18.20 36.14 51.17
CA PRO A 4 17.84 37.38 51.83
C PRO A 4 16.64 37.19 52.76
N GLU A 5 16.75 37.88 53.88
CA GLU A 5 15.92 37.87 55.08
C GLU A 5 14.49 38.38 54.87
N ASP A 6 13.58 37.97 55.75
CA ASP A 6 12.20 38.44 55.88
C ASP A 6 12.09 39.98 55.93
N PRO A 7 11.14 40.60 55.20
CA PRO A 7 10.68 41.93 55.54
C PRO A 7 9.57 41.87 56.60
N THR A 8 9.70 42.75 57.59
CA THR A 8 8.76 43.06 58.67
C THR A 8 7.32 43.37 58.19
N PRO A 9 6.29 43.19 59.04
CA PRO A 9 4.91 43.12 58.60
C PRO A 9 4.37 44.48 58.18
N ALA A 10 4.11 44.65 56.89
CA ALA A 10 3.24 45.71 56.38
C ALA A 10 1.77 45.36 56.73
N MET A 11 1.03 46.38 57.17
CA MET A 11 -0.32 46.30 57.71
C MET A 11 -1.25 45.36 56.93
N THR A 12 -1.61 44.26 57.58
CA THR A 12 -2.68 43.35 57.15
C THR A 12 -4.00 44.12 57.17
N THR A 13 -4.51 44.46 55.99
CA THR A 13 -5.95 44.68 55.82
C THR A 13 -6.62 43.35 56.14
N VAL A 14 -7.27 43.29 57.29
CA VAL A 14 -7.98 42.12 57.78
C VAL A 14 -9.18 41.86 56.86
N VAL A 15 -9.02 40.98 55.88
CA VAL A 15 -10.17 40.37 55.19
C VAL A 15 -10.66 39.23 56.09
N SER A 16 -11.87 39.40 56.63
CA SER A 16 -12.52 38.44 57.52
C SER A 16 -12.69 37.07 56.84
N LYS A 17 -12.15 36.01 57.46
CA LYS A 17 -12.33 34.61 57.07
C LYS A 17 -13.70 34.06 57.50
N THR A 18 -14.78 34.70 57.07
CA THR A 18 -16.14 34.17 57.18
C THR A 18 -16.87 34.47 55.86
N PRO A 19 -17.47 33.47 55.17
CA PRO A 19 -18.26 33.73 53.99
C PRO A 19 -19.54 34.44 54.45
N SER A 20 -19.57 35.77 54.35
CA SER A 20 -20.82 36.50 54.53
C SER A 20 -21.64 36.29 53.27
N GLY A 21 -22.75 35.57 53.35
CA GLY A 21 -23.80 35.55 52.32
C GLY A 21 -24.51 36.91 52.13
N VAL A 22 -23.86 38.01 52.50
CA VAL A 22 -24.34 39.38 52.37
C VAL A 22 -23.71 39.97 51.09
N PRO A 23 -24.51 40.39 50.11
CA PRO A 23 -24.00 41.00 48.88
C PRO A 23 -23.27 42.33 49.20
N PRO A 24 -22.11 42.61 48.60
CA PRO A 24 -21.36 43.83 48.84
C PRO A 24 -22.15 45.07 48.36
N SER A 25 -21.91 46.22 48.97
CA SER A 25 -22.52 47.47 48.50
C SER A 25 -21.88 47.95 47.20
N ALA A 26 -22.62 48.70 46.39
CA ALA A 26 -22.08 49.29 45.15
C ALA A 26 -20.92 50.26 45.41
N ASP A 27 -20.93 50.94 46.56
CA ASP A 27 -19.87 51.86 46.98
C ASP A 27 -18.58 51.11 47.36
N GLU A 28 -18.68 49.95 48.00
CA GLU A 28 -17.51 49.10 48.30
C GLU A 28 -16.85 48.60 47.01
N VAL A 29 -17.63 48.06 46.07
CA VAL A 29 -17.12 47.61 44.77
C VAL A 29 -16.52 48.76 43.97
N GLY A 30 -17.19 49.93 43.96
CA GLY A 30 -16.69 51.14 43.32
C GLY A 30 -15.39 51.67 43.96
N SER A 31 -15.26 51.59 45.28
CA SER A 31 -14.04 52.01 45.99
C SER A 31 -12.83 51.17 45.62
N ILE A 32 -12.99 49.83 45.55
CA ILE A 32 -11.90 48.92 45.16
C ILE A 32 -11.52 49.13 43.69
N LEU A 33 -12.49 49.32 42.79
CA LEU A 33 -12.22 49.67 41.39
C LEU A 33 -11.42 50.98 41.26
N ASN A 34 -11.75 52.00 42.06
CA ASN A 34 -10.97 53.24 42.09
C ASN A 34 -9.55 53.01 42.64
N THR A 35 -9.38 52.18 43.67
CA THR A 35 -8.06 51.80 44.18
C THR A 35 -7.21 51.10 43.12
N ILE A 36 -7.81 50.22 42.30
CA ILE A 36 -7.12 49.53 41.20
C ILE A 36 -6.63 50.55 40.16
N PHE A 37 -7.50 51.48 39.73
CA PHE A 37 -7.15 52.45 38.69
C PHE A 37 -6.23 53.59 39.16
N GLN A 38 -6.11 53.81 40.47
CA GLN A 38 -5.25 54.84 41.08
C GLN A 38 -3.98 54.28 41.72
N ALA A 39 -3.72 52.97 41.61
CA ALA A 39 -2.55 52.34 42.19
C ALA A 39 -1.23 52.93 41.64
N GLU A 40 -0.25 53.16 42.52
CA GLU A 40 1.06 53.72 42.16
C GLU A 40 2.03 52.65 41.64
N THR A 41 1.79 51.38 41.97
CA THR A 41 2.62 50.24 41.56
C THR A 41 1.78 49.09 40.99
N SER A 42 2.36 48.32 40.07
CA SER A 42 1.71 47.16 39.45
C SER A 42 1.28 46.11 40.48
N GLN A 43 2.08 45.92 41.55
CA GLN A 43 1.76 44.97 42.62
C GLN A 43 0.52 45.41 43.41
N GLN A 44 0.41 46.70 43.76
CA GLN A 44 -0.78 47.22 44.43
C GLN A 44 -2.04 47.09 43.57
N ALA A 45 -1.92 47.34 42.26
CA ALA A 45 -3.03 47.15 41.32
C ALA A 45 -3.48 45.68 41.26
N LEU A 46 -2.52 44.75 41.24
CA LEU A 46 -2.78 43.31 41.20
C LEU A 46 -3.40 42.80 42.51
N ASP A 47 -2.88 43.20 43.67
CA ASP A 47 -3.40 42.81 44.98
C ASP A 47 -4.84 43.31 45.17
N ALA A 48 -5.12 44.56 44.79
CA ALA A 48 -6.48 45.12 44.79
C ALA A 48 -7.40 44.39 43.79
N SER A 49 -6.87 43.97 42.64
CA SER A 49 -7.61 43.16 41.66
C SER A 49 -7.99 41.79 42.21
N TYR A 50 -7.09 41.11 42.95
CA TYR A 50 -7.42 39.86 43.63
C TYR A 50 -8.42 40.06 44.77
N ALA A 51 -8.33 41.17 45.51
CA ALA A 51 -9.29 41.48 46.56
C ALA A 51 -10.71 41.63 46.00
N LEU A 52 -10.86 42.39 44.90
CA LEU A 52 -12.15 42.52 44.21
C LEU A 52 -12.67 41.17 43.70
N THR A 53 -11.78 40.41 43.07
CA THR A 53 -12.12 39.10 42.49
C THR A 53 -12.63 38.13 43.55
N ASN A 54 -11.93 38.03 44.68
CA ASN A 54 -12.32 37.17 45.80
C ASN A 54 -13.63 37.63 46.45
N LEU A 55 -13.82 38.94 46.61
CA LEU A 55 -15.05 39.50 47.18
C LEU A 55 -16.28 39.09 46.35
N LEU A 56 -16.17 39.17 45.03
CA LEU A 56 -17.28 38.82 44.13
C LEU A 56 -17.54 37.31 44.09
N ILE A 57 -16.49 36.48 44.07
CA ILE A 57 -16.62 35.01 44.12
C ILE A 57 -17.32 34.56 45.40
N GLN A 58 -16.97 35.15 46.55
CA GLN A 58 -17.52 34.75 47.85
C GLN A 58 -18.94 35.25 48.12
N SER A 59 -19.45 36.21 47.33
CA SER A 59 -20.73 36.88 47.61
C SER A 59 -21.81 36.62 46.56
N VAL A 60 -21.66 37.18 45.35
CA VAL A 60 -22.71 37.23 44.31
C VAL A 60 -22.37 36.42 43.05
N GLY A 61 -21.14 35.93 42.92
CA GLY A 61 -20.67 35.17 41.76
C GLY A 61 -20.78 35.95 40.44
N CYS A 62 -21.14 35.26 39.35
CA CYS A 62 -21.23 35.86 38.00
C CYS A 62 -22.29 36.96 37.86
N SER A 63 -23.34 36.95 38.70
CA SER A 63 -24.38 37.98 38.66
C SER A 63 -23.82 39.38 38.97
N GLY A 64 -22.75 39.45 39.79
CA GLY A 64 -22.07 40.69 40.17
C GLY A 64 -21.51 41.50 39.01
N PHE A 65 -21.12 40.87 37.90
CA PHE A 65 -20.60 41.59 36.72
C PHE A 65 -21.62 42.57 36.15
N ARG A 66 -22.90 42.20 36.18
CA ARG A 66 -24.01 43.05 35.71
C ARG A 66 -24.50 43.98 36.82
N THR A 67 -24.71 43.45 38.02
CA THR A 67 -25.23 44.22 39.16
C THR A 67 -24.36 45.43 39.50
N TYR A 68 -23.04 45.28 39.43
CA TYR A 68 -22.09 46.37 39.74
C TYR A 68 -21.44 46.99 38.50
N ASN A 69 -21.86 46.59 37.30
CA ASN A 69 -21.39 47.14 36.02
C ASN A 69 -19.85 47.20 35.89
N ILE A 70 -19.17 46.07 36.16
CA ILE A 70 -17.71 46.01 36.32
C ILE A 70 -16.96 46.10 34.98
N LEU A 71 -17.53 45.53 33.91
CA LEU A 71 -16.83 45.44 32.61
C LEU A 71 -16.69 46.79 31.87
N PRO A 72 -17.70 47.68 31.80
CA PRO A 72 -17.55 48.93 31.04
C PRO A 72 -16.44 49.89 31.55
N PRO A 73 -16.24 50.08 32.87
CA PRO A 73 -15.09 50.81 33.39
C PRO A 73 -13.74 50.23 32.92
N ILE A 74 -13.60 48.91 32.92
CA ILE A 74 -12.40 48.20 32.43
C ILE A 74 -12.21 48.45 30.93
N LYS A 75 -13.27 48.32 30.11
CA LYS A 75 -13.23 48.58 28.66
C LYS A 75 -12.80 50.04 28.37
N LYS A 76 -13.32 50.99 29.15
CA LYS A 76 -12.96 52.42 29.02
C LYS A 76 -11.50 52.68 29.41
N ALA A 77 -11.02 52.08 30.49
CA ALA A 77 -9.63 52.21 30.92
C ALA A 77 -8.65 51.56 29.93
N ALA A 78 -8.99 50.39 29.38
CA ALA A 78 -8.18 49.69 28.38
C ALA A 78 -8.01 50.49 27.07
N THR A 79 -9.00 51.31 26.70
CA THR A 79 -8.99 52.11 25.47
C THR A 79 -8.46 53.54 25.65
N ASP A 80 -8.05 53.92 26.87
CA ASP A 80 -7.53 55.27 27.15
C ASP A 80 -6.16 55.49 26.50
N LYS A 81 -6.12 56.37 25.50
CA LYS A 81 -4.90 56.69 24.74
C LYS A 81 -3.87 57.50 25.52
N LYS A 82 -4.25 58.18 26.60
CA LYS A 82 -3.41 59.16 27.31
C LYS A 82 -2.65 58.55 28.49
N ASN A 83 -3.24 57.60 29.20
CA ASN A 83 -2.67 57.05 30.43
C ASN A 83 -2.28 55.57 30.29
N GLY A 84 -0.97 55.28 30.29
CA GLY A 84 -0.45 53.91 30.20
C GLY A 84 -0.71 53.07 31.46
N ALA A 85 -0.64 53.67 32.65
CA ALA A 85 -0.87 52.97 33.92
C ALA A 85 -2.33 52.51 34.07
N LEU A 86 -3.28 53.27 33.52
CA LEU A 86 -4.69 52.85 33.46
C LEU A 86 -4.89 51.64 32.54
N ARG A 87 -4.21 51.60 31.39
CA ARG A 87 -4.28 50.44 30.47
C ARG A 87 -3.65 49.20 31.09
N GLU A 88 -2.54 49.36 31.79
CA GLU A 88 -1.90 48.27 32.57
C GLU A 88 -2.84 47.74 33.65
N SER A 89 -3.38 48.63 34.50
CA SER A 89 -4.30 48.25 35.58
C SER A 89 -5.56 47.56 35.05
N ALA A 90 -6.06 47.99 33.89
CA ALA A 90 -7.17 47.36 33.19
C ALA A 90 -6.87 45.92 32.73
N MET A 91 -5.62 45.61 32.37
CA MET A 91 -5.21 44.24 32.02
C MET A 91 -4.91 43.38 33.25
N LEU A 92 -4.36 43.96 34.32
CA LEU A 92 -4.13 43.24 35.58
C LEU A 92 -5.44 42.79 36.24
N ILE A 93 -6.45 43.67 36.29
CA ILE A 93 -7.79 43.30 36.79
C ILE A 93 -8.42 42.23 35.89
N LEU A 94 -8.27 42.35 34.56
CA LEU A 94 -8.81 41.37 33.62
C LEU A 94 -8.13 40.01 33.79
N GLY A 95 -6.81 39.96 33.98
CA GLY A 95 -6.06 38.74 34.24
C GLY A 95 -6.44 38.08 35.57
N ALA A 96 -6.59 38.88 36.65
CA ALA A 96 -7.05 38.36 37.94
C ALA A 96 -8.46 37.76 37.86
N LEU A 97 -9.37 38.40 37.10
CA LEU A 97 -10.70 37.86 36.82
C LEU A 97 -10.61 36.53 36.06
N PHE A 98 -9.81 36.47 34.99
CA PHE A 98 -9.63 35.26 34.19
C PHE A 98 -8.98 34.10 34.96
N GLU A 99 -8.10 34.38 35.93
CA GLU A 99 -7.40 33.36 36.68
C GLU A 99 -8.27 32.65 37.73
N ARG A 100 -9.20 33.37 38.37
CA ARG A 100 -9.96 32.85 39.53
C ARG A 100 -11.43 32.57 39.25
N PHE A 101 -12.11 33.36 38.42
CA PHE A 101 -13.56 33.19 38.21
C PHE A 101 -13.92 31.88 37.50
N PRO A 102 -13.27 31.47 36.38
CA PRO A 102 -13.66 30.25 35.67
C PRO A 102 -13.55 28.98 36.52
N ARG A 103 -12.64 28.95 37.51
CA ARG A 103 -12.44 27.81 38.43
C ARG A 103 -13.60 27.60 39.38
N GLU A 104 -14.13 28.68 39.94
CA GLU A 104 -15.21 28.65 40.94
C GLU A 104 -16.60 28.75 40.30
N HIS A 105 -16.72 29.54 39.23
CA HIS A 105 -17.96 29.76 38.47
C HIS A 105 -17.72 29.65 36.96
N PRO A 106 -17.83 28.45 36.37
CA PRO A 106 -17.59 28.20 34.94
C PRO A 106 -18.48 29.01 33.99
N LEU A 107 -19.66 29.43 34.44
CA LEU A 107 -20.56 30.30 33.67
C LEU A 107 -19.91 31.65 33.30
N SER A 108 -18.87 32.07 34.04
CA SER A 108 -18.10 33.29 33.73
C SER A 108 -17.38 33.22 32.37
N GLU A 109 -17.07 32.02 31.86
CA GLU A 109 -16.48 31.80 30.53
C GLU A 109 -17.33 32.46 29.43
N VAL A 110 -18.65 32.30 29.51
CA VAL A 110 -19.63 32.86 28.56
C VAL A 110 -19.63 34.38 28.61
N VAL A 111 -19.51 34.96 29.82
CA VAL A 111 -19.44 36.42 30.00
C VAL A 111 -18.15 36.98 29.41
N PHE A 112 -17.03 36.27 29.57
CA PHE A 112 -15.73 36.74 29.11
C PHE A 112 -15.49 36.57 27.60
N LEU A 113 -15.99 35.48 27.01
CA LEU A 113 -15.71 35.12 25.61
C LEU A 113 -16.85 35.49 24.65
N LEU A 114 -18.12 35.43 25.08
CA LEU A 114 -19.28 35.53 24.19
C LEU A 114 -20.07 36.85 24.36
N GLN A 115 -20.15 37.42 25.56
CA GLN A 115 -20.95 38.64 25.79
C GLN A 115 -20.29 39.89 25.15
N ASP A 116 -21.06 40.64 24.34
CA ASP A 116 -20.62 41.86 23.64
C ASP A 116 -19.35 41.70 22.78
N GLY A 117 -19.18 40.54 22.13
CA GLY A 117 -17.99 40.23 21.31
C GLY A 117 -16.76 39.82 22.14
N GLY A 118 -16.93 39.58 23.44
CA GLY A 118 -15.89 39.13 24.36
C GLY A 118 -14.93 40.25 24.82
N VAL A 119 -14.31 40.05 25.97
CA VAL A 119 -13.24 40.93 26.52
C VAL A 119 -11.84 40.48 26.11
N LEU A 120 -11.70 39.29 25.52
CA LEU A 120 -10.43 38.77 24.99
C LEU A 120 -9.83 39.67 23.90
N ASN A 121 -10.67 40.23 23.02
CA ASN A 121 -10.23 41.11 21.94
C ASN A 121 -9.46 42.33 22.47
N LEU A 122 -9.82 42.84 23.66
CA LEU A 122 -9.13 43.97 24.29
C LEU A 122 -7.71 43.60 24.71
N ALA A 123 -7.52 42.40 25.27
CA ALA A 123 -6.20 41.90 25.64
C ALA A 123 -5.34 41.66 24.38
N LEU A 124 -5.92 41.11 23.31
CA LEU A 124 -5.23 40.91 22.03
C LEU A 124 -4.82 42.23 21.36
N ASP A 125 -5.68 43.25 21.40
CA ASP A 125 -5.37 44.59 20.87
C ASP A 125 -4.23 45.28 21.64
N LEU A 126 -4.18 45.07 22.96
CA LEU A 126 -3.16 45.66 23.84
C LEU A 126 -1.80 44.97 23.77
N LEU A 127 -1.67 43.80 23.14
CA LEU A 127 -0.38 43.25 22.72
C LEU A 127 0.37 44.18 21.76
N ALA A 128 -0.35 45.07 21.07
CA ALA A 128 0.22 46.08 20.18
C ALA A 128 0.46 47.44 20.85
N ASP A 129 0.36 47.54 22.19
CA ASP A 129 0.67 48.76 22.93
C ASP A 129 2.17 49.13 22.83
N LYS A 130 2.49 50.41 23.00
CA LYS A 130 3.87 50.89 22.98
C LYS A 130 4.58 50.57 24.31
N GLY A 131 3.87 50.61 25.43
CA GLY A 131 4.41 50.33 26.77
C GLY A 131 4.68 48.85 26.97
N ALA A 132 5.89 48.49 27.41
CA ALA A 132 6.25 47.09 27.67
C ALA A 132 5.39 46.49 28.78
N VAL A 133 5.21 47.22 29.88
CA VAL A 133 4.43 46.76 31.05
C VAL A 133 2.97 46.47 30.69
N VAL A 134 2.36 47.27 29.81
CA VAL A 134 0.99 47.05 29.31
C VAL A 134 0.91 45.77 28.47
N ARG A 135 1.92 45.52 27.61
CA ARG A 135 1.98 44.29 26.81
C ARG A 135 2.16 43.05 27.69
N ASP A 136 3.00 43.13 28.72
CA ASP A 136 3.24 42.03 29.65
C ASP A 136 1.98 41.73 30.48
N ALA A 137 1.26 42.76 30.92
CA ALA A 137 -0.03 42.60 31.60
C ALA A 137 -1.12 42.01 30.67
N ALA A 138 -1.15 42.41 29.40
CA ALA A 138 -2.05 41.83 28.40
C ALA A 138 -1.73 40.35 28.13
N GLN A 139 -0.44 40.01 28.04
CA GLN A 139 0.03 38.62 27.87
C GLN A 139 -0.33 37.76 29.09
N TYR A 140 -0.15 38.29 30.32
CA TYR A 140 -0.61 37.65 31.55
C TYR A 140 -2.11 37.35 31.52
N ALA A 141 -2.94 38.32 31.12
CA ALA A 141 -4.39 38.09 31.02
C ALA A 141 -4.73 36.97 30.03
N ILE A 142 -4.12 36.97 28.84
CA ILE A 142 -4.34 35.92 27.83
C ILE A 142 -3.93 34.53 28.35
N ASP A 143 -2.77 34.44 29.00
CA ASP A 143 -2.25 33.17 29.52
C ASP A 143 -3.07 32.67 30.73
N ALA A 144 -3.52 33.58 31.60
CA ALA A 144 -4.41 33.26 32.72
C ALA A 144 -5.75 32.68 32.25
N LEU A 145 -6.34 33.27 31.20
CA LEU A 145 -7.56 32.75 30.60
C LEU A 145 -7.33 31.37 29.99
N PHE A 146 -6.29 31.20 29.19
CA PHE A 146 -5.98 29.92 28.54
C PHE A 146 -5.74 28.78 29.55
N ALA A 147 -5.06 29.07 30.66
CA ALA A 147 -4.75 28.07 31.68
C ALA A 147 -5.99 27.55 32.44
N CYS A 148 -7.07 28.33 32.50
CA CYS A 148 -8.26 27.99 33.27
C CYS A 148 -9.40 27.36 32.44
N LEU A 149 -9.33 27.42 31.11
CA LEU A 149 -10.37 26.87 30.24
C LEU A 149 -10.33 25.34 30.16
N LYS A 150 -11.51 24.73 30.19
CA LYS A 150 -11.71 23.30 29.92
C LYS A 150 -11.57 22.98 28.43
N PRO A 151 -11.28 21.73 28.03
CA PRO A 151 -11.18 21.34 26.63
C PRO A 151 -12.38 21.77 25.76
N GLU A 152 -13.60 21.61 26.27
CA GLU A 152 -14.83 21.98 25.59
C GLU A 152 -14.95 23.49 25.40
N ALA A 153 -14.56 24.25 26.43
CA ALA A 153 -14.56 25.70 26.42
C ALA A 153 -13.56 26.29 25.42
N MET A 154 -12.41 25.62 25.27
CA MET A 154 -11.41 25.99 24.29
C MET A 154 -11.97 25.90 22.86
N VAL A 155 -12.74 24.86 22.54
CA VAL A 155 -13.27 24.66 21.18
C VAL A 155 -14.56 25.43 20.94
N ASN A 156 -15.50 25.45 21.88
CA ASN A 156 -16.84 26.01 21.66
C ASN A 156 -16.93 27.52 21.98
N ALA A 157 -16.01 28.09 22.76
CA ALA A 157 -16.01 29.53 23.09
C ALA A 157 -14.74 30.26 22.65
N LEU A 158 -13.56 29.77 23.03
CA LEU A 158 -12.30 30.46 22.72
C LEU A 158 -12.01 30.48 21.21
N LEU A 159 -12.15 29.33 20.54
CA LEU A 159 -11.83 29.21 19.12
C LEU A 159 -12.74 30.07 18.21
N PRO A 160 -14.08 30.15 18.39
CA PRO A 160 -14.92 31.12 17.68
C PRO A 160 -14.53 32.57 17.96
N ALA A 161 -14.19 32.92 19.21
CA ALA A 161 -13.76 34.28 19.56
C ALA A 161 -12.45 34.66 18.84
N VAL A 162 -11.46 33.76 18.84
CA VAL A 162 -10.19 33.93 18.11
C VAL A 162 -10.41 34.01 16.61
N SER A 163 -11.29 33.16 16.06
CA SER A 163 -11.62 33.15 14.62
C SER A 163 -12.34 34.44 14.20
N ALA A 164 -13.24 34.97 15.04
CA ALA A 164 -13.88 36.25 14.81
C ALA A 164 -12.87 37.40 14.82
N TYR A 165 -11.90 37.38 15.74
CA TYR A 165 -10.82 38.38 15.80
C TYR A 165 -9.90 38.33 14.57
N LEU A 166 -9.51 37.13 14.12
CA LEU A 166 -8.67 36.96 12.92
C LEU A 166 -9.37 37.44 11.62
N ASN A 167 -10.70 37.43 11.58
CA ASN A 167 -11.47 37.97 10.46
C ASN A 167 -11.65 39.50 10.51
N GLN A 168 -11.25 40.18 11.59
CA GLN A 168 -11.37 41.63 11.69
C GLN A 168 -10.26 42.33 10.89
N SER A 169 -10.65 43.14 9.90
CA SER A 169 -9.71 43.93 9.09
C SER A 169 -9.04 45.09 9.85
N THR A 170 -9.52 45.43 11.04
CA THR A 170 -9.05 46.57 11.87
C THR A 170 -8.01 46.16 12.92
N ALA A 171 -7.82 44.86 13.15
CA ALA A 171 -6.90 44.35 14.15
C ALA A 171 -5.43 44.55 13.75
N LYS A 172 -4.55 44.71 14.75
CA LYS A 172 -3.11 44.91 14.51
C LYS A 172 -2.38 43.58 14.40
N TRP A 173 -1.29 43.56 13.63
CA TRP A 173 -0.52 42.34 13.35
C TRP A 173 0.01 41.64 14.61
N GLN A 174 0.35 42.36 15.69
CA GLN A 174 0.75 41.74 16.96
C GLN A 174 -0.39 40.95 17.61
N GLY A 175 -1.62 41.45 17.50
CA GLY A 175 -2.81 40.73 17.96
C GLY A 175 -3.05 39.47 17.12
N PHE A 176 -2.82 39.51 15.81
CA PHE A 176 -2.86 38.31 14.96
C PHE A 176 -1.81 37.27 15.38
N VAL A 177 -0.58 37.70 15.70
CA VAL A 177 0.46 36.80 16.25
C VAL A 177 -0.01 36.17 17.56
N GLY A 178 -0.65 36.94 18.46
CA GLY A 178 -1.25 36.45 19.69
C GLY A 178 -2.36 35.43 19.46
N ALA A 179 -3.28 35.71 18.55
CA ALA A 179 -4.38 34.84 18.15
C ALA A 179 -3.88 33.51 17.55
N TYR A 180 -2.94 33.53 16.62
CA TYR A 180 -2.32 32.30 16.09
C TYR A 180 -1.53 31.53 17.16
N SER A 181 -0.95 32.23 18.14
CA SER A 181 -0.30 31.59 19.30
C SER A 181 -1.28 30.81 20.16
N LEU A 182 -2.50 31.30 20.34
CA LEU A 182 -3.55 30.57 21.07
C LEU A 182 -3.94 29.29 20.32
N ILE A 183 -4.13 29.37 18.99
CA ILE A 183 -4.43 28.19 18.15
C ILE A 183 -3.29 27.15 18.25
N GLU A 184 -2.02 27.60 18.17
CA GLU A 184 -0.85 26.73 18.33
C GLU A 184 -0.81 26.07 19.72
N LYS A 185 -1.07 26.83 20.79
CA LYS A 185 -1.12 26.31 22.16
C LYS A 185 -2.24 25.28 22.34
N MET A 186 -3.42 25.53 21.79
CA MET A 186 -4.54 24.58 21.81
C MET A 186 -4.17 23.26 21.13
N ALA A 187 -3.63 23.33 19.91
CA ALA A 187 -3.25 22.15 19.16
C ALA A 187 -2.11 21.36 19.83
N THR A 188 -1.15 22.06 20.46
CA THR A 188 -0.06 21.40 21.22
C THR A 188 -0.59 20.74 22.49
N LYS A 189 -1.55 21.36 23.19
CA LYS A 189 -2.18 20.79 24.38
C LYS A 189 -2.94 19.49 24.07
N ALA A 190 -3.45 19.35 22.86
CA ALA A 190 -4.17 18.16 22.38
C ALA A 190 -3.26 17.00 21.94
N GLN A 191 -1.94 17.13 22.03
CA GLN A 191 -1.01 16.06 21.64
C GLN A 191 -0.96 14.96 22.71
N MET A 192 -1.20 13.72 22.30
CA MET A 192 -1.15 12.53 23.17
C MET A 192 0.26 12.28 23.69
N GLY A 193 0.38 11.85 24.94
CA GLY A 193 1.64 11.59 25.63
C GLY A 193 1.58 10.38 26.58
N THR A 194 2.54 10.30 27.50
CA THR A 194 2.62 9.25 28.53
C THR A 194 2.08 9.72 29.88
N GLY A 195 1.07 10.60 29.87
CA GLY A 195 0.46 11.14 31.08
C GLY A 195 -0.42 10.13 31.84
N PRO A 196 -0.97 10.52 33.00
CA PRO A 196 -2.03 9.77 33.67
C PRO A 196 -3.23 9.55 32.75
N LEU A 197 -3.95 8.43 32.92
CA LEU A 197 -5.09 8.03 32.08
C LEU A 197 -6.17 9.13 31.95
N GLU A 198 -6.44 9.86 33.03
CA GLU A 198 -7.42 10.95 33.03
C GLU A 198 -6.97 12.15 32.19
N GLU A 199 -5.69 12.52 32.25
CA GLU A 199 -5.13 13.63 31.47
C GLU A 199 -5.11 13.29 29.97
N GLU A 200 -4.76 12.06 29.62
CA GLU A 200 -4.78 11.61 28.22
C GLU A 200 -6.21 11.55 27.64
N ARG A 201 -7.22 11.22 28.46
CA ARG A 201 -8.63 11.30 28.03
C ARG A 201 -9.06 12.73 27.71
N GLU A 202 -8.63 13.72 28.49
CA GLU A 202 -8.94 15.13 28.21
C GLU A 202 -8.23 15.64 26.96
N LYS A 203 -7.00 15.20 26.71
CA LYS A 203 -6.25 15.53 25.48
C LYS A 203 -6.91 14.94 24.24
N ASP A 204 -7.32 13.68 24.31
CA ASP A 204 -7.98 13.00 23.20
C ASP A 204 -9.31 13.67 22.83
N LEU A 205 -10.08 14.06 23.85
CA LEU A 205 -11.29 14.87 23.65
C LEU A 205 -10.99 16.20 22.94
N LEU A 206 -10.00 16.95 23.43
CA LEU A 206 -9.61 18.23 22.82
C LEU A 206 -9.20 18.02 21.36
N ARG A 207 -8.46 16.95 21.08
CA ARG A 207 -8.02 16.56 19.75
C ARG A 207 -9.22 16.27 18.83
N GLU A 208 -10.18 15.47 19.28
CA GLU A 208 -11.34 15.12 18.48
C GLU A 208 -12.23 16.35 18.19
N ALA A 209 -12.50 17.16 19.21
CA ALA A 209 -13.31 18.36 19.10
C ALA A 209 -12.65 19.42 18.18
N MET A 210 -11.34 19.65 18.34
CA MET A 210 -10.59 20.52 17.41
C MET A 210 -10.54 19.93 15.99
N GLY A 211 -10.43 18.61 15.86
CA GLY A 211 -10.44 17.92 14.57
C GLY A 211 -11.66 18.29 13.73
N LYS A 212 -12.85 18.30 14.33
CA LYS A 212 -14.12 18.63 13.65
C LYS A 212 -14.17 20.08 13.13
N THR A 213 -13.46 21.01 13.77
CA THR A 213 -13.40 22.43 13.37
C THR A 213 -12.30 22.74 12.36
N LEU A 214 -11.42 21.78 12.03
CA LEU A 214 -10.32 21.98 11.07
C LEU A 214 -10.79 22.41 9.67
N LYS A 215 -12.03 22.09 9.30
CA LYS A 215 -12.64 22.54 8.03
C LYS A 215 -12.66 24.06 7.88
N ASP A 216 -12.84 24.78 8.98
CA ASP A 216 -12.93 26.23 9.03
C ASP A 216 -11.58 26.84 9.44
N LEU A 217 -10.81 26.14 10.28
CA LEU A 217 -9.50 26.60 10.74
C LEU A 217 -8.39 26.52 9.69
N ILE A 218 -8.35 25.46 8.88
CA ILE A 218 -7.28 25.30 7.87
C ILE A 218 -7.28 26.47 6.88
N PRO A 219 -8.42 26.85 6.25
CA PRO A 219 -8.45 28.00 5.36
C PRO A 219 -8.10 29.32 6.08
N LEU A 220 -8.54 29.47 7.33
CA LEU A 220 -8.24 30.67 8.14
C LEU A 220 -6.74 30.82 8.39
N VAL A 221 -6.06 29.74 8.79
CA VAL A 221 -4.61 29.75 9.04
C VAL A 221 -3.81 29.82 7.73
N GLU A 222 -4.27 29.17 6.64
CA GLU A 222 -3.66 29.30 5.31
C GLU A 222 -3.66 30.76 4.83
N SER A 223 -4.75 31.50 5.06
CA SER A 223 -4.79 32.94 4.77
C SER A 223 -3.71 33.72 5.54
N GLY A 224 -3.44 33.36 6.79
CA GLY A 224 -2.38 33.95 7.61
C GLY A 224 -0.96 33.61 7.13
N MET A 225 -0.75 32.45 6.49
CA MET A 225 0.55 32.05 5.93
C MET A 225 0.96 32.95 4.75
N HIS A 226 0.00 33.62 4.11
CA HIS A 226 0.20 34.54 2.99
C HIS A 226 0.16 36.02 3.40
N ASP A 227 0.19 36.32 4.70
CA ASP A 227 0.24 37.69 5.20
C ASP A 227 1.53 38.41 4.75
N LEU A 228 1.42 39.69 4.39
CA LEU A 228 2.56 40.51 3.98
C LEU A 228 3.58 40.73 5.11
N LYS A 229 3.15 40.57 6.38
CA LYS A 229 3.99 40.68 7.56
C LYS A 229 4.60 39.33 7.90
N ASN A 230 5.92 39.22 7.70
CA ASN A 230 6.70 38.00 7.94
C ASN A 230 6.49 37.37 9.33
N GLU A 231 6.29 38.18 10.38
CA GLU A 231 6.04 37.71 11.73
C GLU A 231 4.70 36.98 11.87
N VAL A 232 3.65 37.48 11.20
CA VAL A 232 2.33 36.85 11.16
C VAL A 232 2.41 35.55 10.36
N ALA A 233 3.00 35.60 9.16
CA ALA A 233 3.18 34.43 8.30
C ALA A 233 3.94 33.30 9.00
N LYS A 234 5.07 33.61 9.65
CA LYS A 234 5.86 32.61 10.42
C LYS A 234 5.06 31.99 11.56
N LYS A 235 4.22 32.78 12.24
CA LYS A 235 3.40 32.28 13.34
C LYS A 235 2.23 31.44 12.84
N ALA A 236 1.60 31.83 11.74
CA ALA A 236 0.57 31.04 11.07
C ALA A 236 1.11 29.68 10.58
N ILE A 237 2.32 29.63 10.02
CA ILE A 237 2.99 28.38 9.63
C ILE A 237 3.19 27.45 10.85
N LYS A 238 3.61 28.01 12.00
CA LYS A 238 3.74 27.21 13.25
C LYS A 238 2.41 26.68 13.73
N ALA A 239 1.37 27.52 13.71
CA ALA A 239 0.01 27.11 14.05
C ALA A 239 -0.50 26.01 13.09
N MET A 240 -0.24 26.12 11.78
CA MET A 240 -0.60 25.11 10.79
C MET A 240 0.09 23.77 11.08
N ASN A 241 1.41 23.77 11.35
CA ASN A 241 2.13 22.55 11.72
C ASN A 241 1.51 21.90 12.97
N ALA A 242 1.20 22.69 14.01
CA ALA A 242 0.55 22.17 15.21
C ALA A 242 -0.85 21.59 14.91
N LEU A 243 -1.69 22.30 14.13
CA LEU A 243 -3.01 21.80 13.73
C LEU A 243 -2.94 20.48 12.96
N THR A 244 -1.94 20.33 12.09
CA THR A 244 -1.77 19.06 11.35
C THR A 244 -1.35 17.88 12.23
N THR A 245 -0.84 18.10 13.44
CA THR A 245 -0.62 17.01 14.41
C THR A 245 -1.91 16.40 14.96
N LEU A 246 -3.03 17.12 14.85
CA LEU A 246 -4.34 16.63 15.25
C LEU A 246 -4.89 15.59 14.26
N LEU A 247 -4.40 15.59 13.02
CA LEU A 247 -4.83 14.66 11.97
C LEU A 247 -4.42 13.23 12.32
N SER A 248 -5.39 12.41 12.72
CA SER A 248 -5.28 10.95 12.85
C SER A 248 -5.48 10.31 11.47
N ASN A 249 -4.46 10.34 10.63
CA ASN A 249 -4.47 9.56 9.39
C ASN A 249 -3.06 9.17 8.98
N ASP A 250 -2.73 7.90 9.15
CA ASP A 250 -1.41 7.35 8.88
C ASP A 250 -1.05 7.37 7.39
N ASP A 251 -2.04 7.41 6.49
CA ASP A 251 -1.79 7.47 5.05
C ASP A 251 -1.24 8.85 4.64
N VAL A 252 -1.77 9.91 5.25
CA VAL A 252 -1.41 11.29 4.91
C VAL A 252 -0.27 11.81 5.78
N ALA A 253 -0.08 11.29 7.00
CA ALA A 253 0.93 11.76 7.96
C ALA A 253 2.34 11.90 7.36
N PRO A 254 2.90 10.94 6.59
CA PRO A 254 4.23 11.08 5.98
C PRO A 254 4.32 12.20 4.94
N ARG A 255 3.19 12.66 4.41
CA ARG A 255 3.10 13.66 3.34
C ARG A 255 2.77 15.06 3.88
N ILE A 256 2.28 15.19 5.10
CA ILE A 256 1.91 16.47 5.73
C ILE A 256 2.98 17.56 5.55
N PRO A 257 4.30 17.33 5.81
CA PRO A 257 5.31 18.38 5.64
C PRO A 257 5.40 18.90 4.20
N LEU A 258 5.21 18.02 3.21
CA LEU A 258 5.20 18.39 1.80
C LEU A 258 3.94 19.18 1.44
N LEU A 259 2.77 18.81 2.00
CA LEU A 259 1.50 19.51 1.80
C LEU A 259 1.56 20.93 2.37
N ILE A 260 2.05 21.10 3.60
CA ILE A 260 2.21 22.43 4.23
C ILE A 260 3.18 23.30 3.42
N LYS A 261 4.31 22.75 2.96
CA LYS A 261 5.25 23.48 2.10
C LYS A 261 4.60 23.92 0.79
N THR A 262 3.67 23.13 0.26
CA THR A 262 2.92 23.45 -0.95
C THR A 262 1.86 24.53 -0.71
N MET A 263 1.28 24.59 0.49
CA MET A 263 0.41 25.68 0.94
C MET A 263 1.20 26.97 1.14
N GLU A 264 2.37 26.91 1.79
CA GLU A 264 3.26 28.06 2.00
C GLU A 264 3.72 28.68 0.68
N GLN A 265 4.12 27.85 -0.28
CA GLN A 265 4.64 28.26 -1.59
C GLN A 265 3.82 27.61 -2.71
N PRO A 266 2.69 28.24 -3.11
CA PRO A 266 1.85 27.74 -4.18
C PRO A 266 2.52 27.96 -5.54
N SER A 267 3.31 26.98 -5.98
CA SER A 267 3.94 26.94 -7.30
C SER A 267 3.50 25.69 -8.06
N GLU A 268 3.60 25.70 -9.40
CA GLU A 268 3.25 24.54 -10.22
C GLU A 268 4.12 23.32 -9.87
N GLN A 269 5.41 23.52 -9.59
CA GLN A 269 6.34 22.43 -9.26
C GLN A 269 6.06 21.82 -7.88
N THR A 270 5.75 22.64 -6.87
CA THR A 270 5.40 22.16 -5.53
C THR A 270 4.08 21.40 -5.57
N LEU A 271 3.09 21.91 -6.29
CA LEU A 271 1.80 21.24 -6.49
C LEU A 271 1.97 19.89 -7.21
N GLN A 272 2.74 19.82 -8.30
CA GLN A 272 3.01 18.57 -9.01
C GLN A 272 3.66 17.53 -8.10
N LYS A 273 4.66 17.93 -7.30
CA LYS A 273 5.32 17.02 -6.35
C LYS A 273 4.37 16.52 -5.27
N ALA A 274 3.50 17.40 -4.75
CA ALA A 274 2.50 17.02 -3.75
C ALA A 274 1.48 16.04 -4.33
N ILE A 275 0.92 16.32 -5.50
CA ILE A 275 -0.05 15.43 -6.19
C ILE A 275 0.59 14.09 -6.54
N HIS A 276 1.83 14.09 -7.06
CA HIS A 276 2.55 12.86 -7.34
C HIS A 276 2.72 12.01 -6.08
N ALA A 277 3.16 12.62 -4.98
CA ALA A 277 3.33 11.93 -3.70
C ALA A 277 1.99 11.38 -3.15
N LEU A 278 0.89 12.14 -3.30
CA LEU A 278 -0.46 11.70 -2.91
C LEU A 278 -0.99 10.58 -3.81
N SER A 279 -0.67 10.58 -5.11
CA SER A 279 -1.09 9.51 -6.03
C SER A 279 -0.40 8.18 -5.74
N GLN A 280 0.82 8.24 -5.19
CA GLN A 280 1.55 7.08 -4.70
C GLN A 280 1.11 6.68 -3.28
N THR A 281 0.36 7.53 -2.58
CA THR A 281 -0.18 7.22 -1.26
C THR A 281 -1.35 6.24 -1.41
N THR A 282 -1.32 5.24 -0.56
CA THR A 282 -2.38 4.28 -0.34
C THR A 282 -3.35 4.85 0.66
N PHE A 283 -4.54 5.25 0.24
CA PHE A 283 -5.58 5.59 1.19
C PHE A 283 -6.24 4.31 1.69
N VAL A 284 -6.04 4.02 2.97
CA VAL A 284 -6.49 2.84 3.73
C VAL A 284 -7.50 3.28 4.78
N ALA A 285 -7.12 4.30 5.55
CA ALA A 285 -7.86 4.79 6.69
C ALA A 285 -9.10 5.54 6.22
N ILE A 286 -10.10 5.58 7.09
CA ILE A 286 -11.32 6.34 6.84
C ILE A 286 -10.93 7.80 6.61
N VAL A 287 -11.40 8.35 5.48
CA VAL A 287 -11.14 9.75 5.16
C VAL A 287 -12.16 10.59 5.90
N THR A 288 -11.71 11.15 7.02
CA THR A 288 -12.52 12.02 7.89
C THR A 288 -12.55 13.47 7.38
N SER A 289 -13.52 14.25 7.84
CA SER A 289 -13.63 15.69 7.58
C SER A 289 -12.30 16.48 7.71
N PRO A 290 -11.46 16.29 8.75
CA PRO A 290 -10.13 16.90 8.86
C PRO A 290 -9.21 16.67 7.65
N VAL A 291 -9.15 15.44 7.14
CA VAL A 291 -8.27 15.06 6.03
C VAL A 291 -8.78 15.71 4.74
N LEU A 292 -10.11 15.70 4.52
CA LEU A 292 -10.73 16.37 3.39
C LEU A 292 -10.49 17.89 3.43
N ALA A 293 -10.53 18.51 4.60
CA ALA A 293 -10.26 19.93 4.76
C ALA A 293 -8.84 20.31 4.31
N LEU A 294 -7.85 19.46 4.60
CA LEU A 294 -6.47 19.66 4.16
C LEU A 294 -6.27 19.43 2.65
N LEU A 295 -6.85 18.36 2.11
CA LEU A 295 -6.58 17.93 0.73
C LEU A 295 -7.43 18.67 -0.32
N THR A 296 -8.67 19.01 0.00
CA THR A 296 -9.62 19.61 -0.96
C THR A 296 -9.08 20.89 -1.63
N PRO A 297 -8.49 21.86 -0.91
CA PRO A 297 -7.95 23.08 -1.54
C PRO A 297 -6.83 22.79 -2.55
N LEU A 298 -5.97 21.80 -2.27
CA LEU A 298 -4.86 21.41 -3.15
C LEU A 298 -5.36 20.72 -4.42
N LEU A 299 -6.33 19.80 -4.27
CA LEU A 299 -6.96 19.09 -5.38
C LEU A 299 -7.74 20.06 -6.27
N GLU A 300 -8.49 20.99 -5.67
CA GLU A 300 -9.21 22.04 -6.39
C GLU A 300 -8.26 22.91 -7.22
N ARG A 301 -7.13 23.35 -6.62
CA ARG A 301 -6.09 24.13 -7.32
C ARG A 301 -5.55 23.38 -8.52
N SER A 302 -5.29 22.07 -8.40
CA SER A 302 -4.80 21.24 -9.49
C SER A 302 -5.84 20.98 -10.58
N LEU A 303 -7.12 20.85 -10.26
CA LEU A 303 -8.18 20.61 -11.25
C LEU A 303 -8.54 21.88 -12.04
N ASN A 304 -8.33 23.04 -11.44
CA ASN A 304 -8.80 24.32 -11.97
C ASN A 304 -7.72 25.08 -12.76
N ALA A 305 -6.44 24.84 -12.47
CA ALA A 305 -5.34 25.51 -13.13
C ALA A 305 -5.17 25.03 -14.59
N PRO A 306 -5.21 25.94 -15.59
CA PRO A 306 -5.11 25.57 -17.01
C PRO A 306 -3.71 25.10 -17.42
N THR A 307 -2.68 25.41 -16.64
CA THR A 307 -1.28 25.05 -16.89
C THR A 307 -0.91 23.67 -16.35
N THR A 308 -1.82 22.98 -15.65
CA THR A 308 -1.54 21.66 -15.07
C THR A 308 -1.28 20.60 -16.16
N PRO A 309 -0.13 19.88 -16.11
CA PRO A 309 0.16 18.81 -17.06
C PRO A 309 -0.91 17.70 -17.03
N GLN A 310 -1.12 17.03 -18.17
CA GLN A 310 -2.12 15.96 -18.28
C GLN A 310 -1.85 14.80 -17.31
N GLU A 311 -0.59 14.45 -17.04
CA GLU A 311 -0.25 13.41 -16.06
C GLU A 311 -0.65 13.83 -14.63
N THR A 312 -0.44 15.10 -14.27
CA THR A 312 -0.86 15.62 -12.97
C THR A 312 -2.38 15.66 -12.85
N LEU A 313 -3.11 16.02 -13.92
CA LEU A 313 -4.58 15.93 -13.94
C LEU A 313 -5.06 14.49 -13.77
N ARG A 314 -4.42 13.53 -14.46
CA ARG A 314 -4.68 12.09 -14.31
C ARG A 314 -4.54 11.66 -12.84
N GLN A 315 -3.39 11.98 -12.23
CA GLN A 315 -3.10 11.67 -10.83
C GLN A 315 -4.10 12.33 -9.87
N THR A 316 -4.44 13.60 -10.07
CA THR A 316 -5.42 14.32 -9.25
C THR A 316 -6.80 13.66 -9.32
N VAL A 317 -7.25 13.26 -10.51
CA VAL A 317 -8.53 12.55 -10.68
C VAL A 317 -8.52 11.19 -9.97
N VAL A 318 -7.42 10.43 -10.07
CA VAL A 318 -7.26 9.15 -9.36
C VAL A 318 -7.30 9.35 -7.84
N VAL A 319 -6.61 10.37 -7.33
CA VAL A 319 -6.64 10.70 -5.89
C VAL A 319 -8.05 11.08 -5.45
N VAL A 320 -8.76 11.91 -6.21
CA VAL A 320 -10.16 12.29 -5.92
C VAL A 320 -11.07 11.06 -5.91
N GLU A 321 -10.95 10.16 -6.89
CA GLU A 321 -11.72 8.92 -6.95
C GLU A 321 -11.47 8.05 -5.71
N ASN A 322 -10.21 7.85 -5.34
CA ASN A 322 -9.83 7.00 -4.21
C ASN A 322 -10.25 7.60 -2.87
N LEU A 323 -10.07 8.91 -2.67
CA LEU A 323 -10.53 9.60 -1.46
C LEU A 323 -12.04 9.49 -1.31
N THR A 324 -12.80 9.70 -2.39
CA THR A 324 -14.26 9.70 -2.35
C THR A 324 -14.84 8.33 -2.00
N LYS A 325 -14.18 7.23 -2.41
CA LYS A 325 -14.58 5.86 -2.04
C LYS A 325 -14.44 5.57 -0.54
N LEU A 326 -13.66 6.35 0.18
CA LEU A 326 -13.35 6.17 1.61
C LEU A 326 -14.10 7.15 2.50
N VAL A 327 -14.95 8.02 1.93
CA VAL A 327 -15.86 8.87 2.69
C VAL A 327 -17.13 8.06 2.98
N HIS A 328 -17.30 7.67 4.23
CA HIS A 328 -18.44 6.84 4.66
C HIS A 328 -19.62 7.66 5.16
N ASP A 329 -19.39 8.85 5.69
CA ASP A 329 -20.46 9.75 6.16
C ASP A 329 -20.95 10.64 5.00
N PRO A 330 -22.21 10.50 4.56
CA PRO A 330 -22.78 11.36 3.51
C PRO A 330 -22.77 12.84 3.88
N ALA A 331 -22.79 13.20 5.16
CA ALA A 331 -22.71 14.58 5.62
C ALA A 331 -21.32 15.20 5.33
N GLU A 332 -20.25 14.43 5.54
CA GLU A 332 -18.89 14.85 5.22
C GLU A 332 -18.71 14.98 3.70
N ALA A 333 -19.19 13.98 2.95
CA ALA A 333 -19.20 13.99 1.49
C ALA A 333 -19.89 15.25 0.92
N ARG A 334 -21.06 15.61 1.45
CA ARG A 334 -21.83 16.80 1.02
C ARG A 334 -21.15 18.13 1.33
N THR A 335 -20.22 18.17 2.28
CA THR A 335 -19.52 19.41 2.66
C THR A 335 -18.38 19.73 1.68
N PHE A 336 -17.63 18.71 1.24
CA PHE A 336 -16.40 18.92 0.47
C PHE A 336 -16.49 18.52 -1.01
N LEU A 337 -17.21 17.43 -1.35
CA LEU A 337 -17.27 16.94 -2.73
C LEU A 337 -17.92 17.91 -3.74
N PRO A 338 -18.91 18.74 -3.36
CA PRO A 338 -19.43 19.76 -4.28
C PRO A 338 -18.39 20.77 -4.77
N LYS A 339 -17.30 21.00 -4.01
CA LYS A 339 -16.19 21.88 -4.43
C LYS A 339 -15.32 21.24 -5.51
N LEU A 340 -15.15 19.91 -5.47
CA LEU A 340 -14.33 19.16 -6.43
C LEU A 340 -15.08 18.81 -7.72
N LYS A 341 -16.40 18.60 -7.65
CA LYS A 341 -17.24 18.18 -8.78
C LYS A 341 -17.06 19.04 -10.05
N PRO A 342 -17.10 20.39 -9.99
CA PRO A 342 -16.90 21.23 -11.18
C PRO A 342 -15.51 21.08 -11.81
N GLY A 343 -14.48 20.83 -10.99
CA GLY A 343 -13.12 20.58 -11.44
C GLY A 343 -13.02 19.27 -12.21
N VAL A 344 -13.55 18.18 -11.66
CA VAL A 344 -13.56 16.86 -12.31
C VAL A 344 -14.38 16.88 -13.60
N GLN A 345 -15.53 17.56 -13.62
CA GLN A 345 -16.34 17.72 -14.83
C GLN A 345 -15.57 18.46 -15.94
N ARG A 346 -14.83 19.52 -15.61
CA ARG A 346 -13.97 20.21 -16.60
C ARG A 346 -12.90 19.29 -17.18
N VAL A 347 -12.29 18.44 -16.37
CA VAL A 347 -11.27 17.48 -16.84
C VAL A 347 -11.91 16.46 -17.78
N LYS A 348 -13.09 15.93 -17.45
CA LYS A 348 -13.88 15.04 -18.33
C LYS A 348 -14.14 15.67 -19.71
N ASP A 349 -14.49 16.95 -19.75
CA ASP A 349 -14.88 17.61 -20.99
C ASP A 349 -13.69 18.13 -21.82
N ARG A 350 -12.59 18.54 -21.17
CA ARG A 350 -11.48 19.28 -21.80
C ARG A 350 -10.15 18.55 -21.89
N ALA A 351 -9.93 17.45 -21.15
CA ALA A 351 -8.65 16.75 -21.18
C ALA A 351 -8.34 16.20 -22.59
N SER A 352 -7.07 16.32 -23.00
CA SER A 352 -6.65 15.93 -24.36
C SER A 352 -6.50 14.41 -24.52
N LEU A 353 -6.18 13.71 -23.42
CA LEU A 353 -6.01 12.26 -23.39
C LEU A 353 -7.35 11.55 -23.10
N PRO A 354 -7.79 10.58 -23.94
CA PRO A 354 -9.03 9.83 -23.71
C PRO A 354 -9.09 9.11 -22.37
N GLU A 355 -7.98 8.50 -21.95
CA GLU A 355 -7.87 7.79 -20.67
C GLU A 355 -8.18 8.69 -19.47
N VAL A 356 -7.68 9.93 -19.48
CA VAL A 356 -7.93 10.92 -18.41
C VAL A 356 -9.41 11.29 -18.34
N ARG A 357 -10.10 11.34 -19.48
CA ARG A 357 -11.56 11.59 -19.52
C ARG A 357 -12.37 10.42 -19.00
N GLU A 358 -11.94 9.19 -19.28
CA GLU A 358 -12.57 7.97 -18.73
C GLU A 358 -12.42 7.93 -17.21
N LEU A 359 -11.21 8.18 -16.69
CA LEU A 359 -10.93 8.32 -15.26
C LEU A 359 -11.80 9.41 -14.62
N ALA A 360 -11.88 10.58 -15.25
CA ALA A 360 -12.69 11.68 -14.73
C ALA A 360 -14.20 11.34 -14.73
N THR A 361 -14.65 10.53 -15.68
CA THR A 361 -16.03 10.03 -15.70
C THR A 361 -16.27 9.08 -14.52
N ARG A 362 -15.38 8.11 -14.28
CA ARG A 362 -15.48 7.21 -13.11
C ARG A 362 -15.45 7.97 -11.79
N ALA A 363 -14.54 8.93 -11.64
CA ALA A 363 -14.45 9.76 -10.45
C ALA A 363 -15.74 10.56 -10.22
N LEU A 364 -16.34 11.11 -11.27
CA LEU A 364 -17.59 11.84 -11.19
C LEU A 364 -18.75 10.93 -10.74
N ASP A 365 -18.86 9.72 -11.30
CA ASP A 365 -19.89 8.75 -10.93
C ASP A 365 -19.76 8.33 -9.46
N VAL A 366 -18.53 8.18 -8.96
CA VAL A 366 -18.24 7.88 -7.56
C VAL A 366 -18.63 9.06 -6.65
N ILE A 367 -18.32 10.29 -7.05
CA ILE A 367 -18.74 11.51 -6.35
C ILE A 367 -20.27 11.60 -6.28
N GLU A 368 -20.96 11.34 -7.39
CA GLU A 368 -22.41 11.35 -7.42
C GLU A 368 -22.99 10.26 -6.53
N LYS A 369 -22.46 9.03 -6.57
CA LYS A 369 -22.89 7.94 -5.69
C LYS A 369 -22.71 8.28 -4.21
N ALA A 370 -21.55 8.81 -3.82
CA ALA A 370 -21.28 9.21 -2.44
C ALA A 370 -22.20 10.34 -1.94
N MET A 371 -22.69 11.21 -2.84
CA MET A 371 -23.64 12.27 -2.50
C MET A 371 -25.11 11.83 -2.60
N ALA A 372 -25.42 10.84 -3.44
CA ALA A 372 -26.76 10.45 -3.86
C ALA A 372 -27.46 9.45 -2.94
N ASP A 373 -26.81 8.96 -1.88
CA ASP A 373 -27.49 8.19 -0.82
C ASP A 373 -28.56 9.07 -0.14
N LYS A 374 -29.73 9.09 -0.79
CA LYS A 374 -31.04 9.50 -0.31
C LYS A 374 -31.85 8.29 0.14
N ASP A 375 -31.45 7.08 -0.27
CA ASP A 375 -31.98 5.83 0.27
C ASP A 375 -31.22 5.52 1.56
N VAL A 376 -31.83 5.94 2.66
CA VAL A 376 -31.47 5.56 4.03
C VAL A 376 -31.63 4.04 4.14
N ALA A 377 -30.60 3.31 3.72
CA ALA A 377 -30.44 1.91 4.08
C ALA A 377 -30.29 1.85 5.61
N ALA A 378 -31.18 1.08 6.23
CA ALA A 378 -31.26 0.88 7.67
C ALA A 378 -29.88 0.65 8.30
N GLY A 379 -29.34 1.66 9.00
CA GLY A 379 -28.07 1.54 9.70
C GLY A 379 -27.27 2.84 9.89
N VAL A 380 -27.56 3.93 9.16
CA VAL A 380 -26.89 5.21 9.40
C VAL A 380 -27.52 5.90 10.60
N VAL A 381 -26.81 5.95 11.72
CA VAL A 381 -27.25 6.65 12.92
C VAL A 381 -27.18 8.15 12.68
N VAL A 382 -28.35 8.82 12.72
CA VAL A 382 -28.45 10.27 12.64
C VAL A 382 -27.83 10.87 13.91
N LYS A 383 -26.81 11.71 13.72
CA LYS A 383 -26.14 12.46 14.81
C LYS A 383 -27.14 13.43 15.45
N ILE A 384 -27.06 13.56 16.78
CA ILE A 384 -27.93 14.44 17.57
C ILE A 384 -27.51 15.90 17.35
N THR A 385 -28.48 16.80 17.22
CA THR A 385 -28.23 18.23 17.02
C THR A 385 -28.25 19.03 18.33
N PRO A 386 -27.60 20.22 18.39
CA PRO A 386 -27.66 21.08 19.58
C PRO A 386 -29.10 21.43 19.99
N GLU A 387 -30.01 21.59 19.03
CA GLU A 387 -31.41 21.94 19.28
C GLU A 387 -32.16 20.80 19.98
N GLU A 388 -31.88 19.55 19.62
CA GLU A 388 -32.45 18.37 20.28
C GLU A 388 -31.98 18.26 21.74
N VAL A 389 -30.69 18.47 21.97
CA VAL A 389 -30.11 18.50 23.32
C VAL A 389 -30.71 19.64 24.15
N LEU A 390 -30.86 20.81 23.55
CA LEU A 390 -31.42 21.98 24.21
C LEU A 390 -32.89 21.76 24.59
N ALA A 391 -33.68 21.09 23.73
CA ALA A 391 -35.06 20.74 24.04
C ALA A 391 -35.16 19.79 25.25
N VAL A 392 -34.28 18.79 25.33
CA VAL A 392 -34.21 17.86 26.47
C VAL A 392 -33.78 18.61 27.74
N LEU A 393 -32.74 19.43 27.64
CA LEU A 393 -32.22 20.22 28.77
C LEU A 393 -33.28 21.19 29.33
N GLU A 394 -33.96 21.94 28.47
CA GLU A 394 -35.03 22.87 28.88
C GLU A 394 -36.21 22.12 29.51
N ALA A 395 -36.61 20.97 28.96
CA ALA A 395 -37.66 20.13 29.54
C ALA A 395 -37.30 19.66 30.95
N LYS A 396 -36.06 19.15 31.16
CA LYS A 396 -35.59 18.70 32.47
C LYS A 396 -35.42 19.84 33.47
N ILE A 397 -35.00 21.03 33.03
CA ILE A 397 -34.96 22.21 33.90
C ILE A 397 -36.36 22.61 34.38
N GLN A 398 -37.38 22.55 33.51
CA GLN A 398 -38.76 22.85 33.90
C GLN A 398 -39.34 21.80 34.85
N GLU A 399 -39.08 20.50 34.61
CA GLU A 399 -39.49 19.40 35.51
C GLU A 399 -38.94 19.58 36.94
N HIS A 400 -37.76 20.21 37.08
CA HIS A 400 -37.08 20.41 38.36
C HIS A 400 -37.28 21.82 38.98
N GLY A 401 -38.25 22.61 38.50
CA GLY A 401 -38.66 23.86 39.16
C GLY A 401 -38.15 25.17 38.55
N GLY A 402 -37.44 25.11 37.40
CA GLY A 402 -37.05 26.27 36.62
C GLY A 402 -35.95 27.16 37.23
N LEU A 403 -35.78 28.36 36.65
CA LEU A 403 -34.76 29.33 37.09
C LEU A 403 -35.18 30.00 38.42
N ALA A 404 -34.21 30.16 39.33
CA ALA A 404 -34.43 30.73 40.66
C ALA A 404 -34.80 32.22 40.64
N ARG A 405 -34.23 33.00 39.71
CA ARG A 405 -34.48 34.44 39.57
C ARG A 405 -34.79 34.81 38.12
N PRO A 406 -35.78 35.70 37.88
CA PRO A 406 -36.10 36.17 36.52
C PRO A 406 -34.95 36.91 35.83
N GLU A 407 -34.08 37.56 36.60
CA GLU A 407 -32.96 38.36 36.11
C GLU A 407 -31.87 37.49 35.45
N ASP A 408 -31.77 36.23 35.87
CA ASP A 408 -30.79 35.26 35.37
C ASP A 408 -31.17 34.67 34.00
N ALA A 409 -32.40 34.92 33.52
CA ALA A 409 -32.89 34.42 32.23
C ALA A 409 -32.04 34.87 31.04
N THR A 410 -31.48 36.09 31.10
CA THR A 410 -30.61 36.63 30.06
C THR A 410 -29.19 36.06 30.11
N LEU A 411 -28.72 35.61 31.28
CA LEU A 411 -27.43 34.93 31.43
C LEU A 411 -27.56 33.47 30.97
N TYR A 412 -28.65 32.81 31.36
CA TYR A 412 -29.00 31.47 30.88
C TYR A 412 -29.20 31.44 29.37
N ALA A 413 -29.85 32.44 28.77
CA ALA A 413 -30.03 32.53 27.31
C ALA A 413 -28.70 32.56 26.54
N LEU A 414 -27.64 33.14 27.12
CA LEU A 414 -26.30 33.16 26.53
C LEU A 414 -25.55 31.83 26.75
N GLY A 415 -25.74 31.19 27.90
CA GLY A 415 -25.04 29.95 28.26
C GLY A 415 -25.68 28.66 27.76
N LYS A 416 -26.99 28.64 27.48
CA LYS A 416 -27.72 27.40 27.14
C LYS A 416 -27.27 26.76 25.83
N ASN A 417 -26.99 27.56 24.80
CA ASN A 417 -26.49 27.05 23.52
C ASN A 417 -25.10 26.44 23.69
N TYR A 418 -24.26 27.08 24.50
CA TYR A 418 -22.91 26.61 24.82
C TYR A 418 -22.95 25.27 25.59
N VAL A 419 -23.81 25.12 26.60
CA VAL A 419 -24.01 23.85 27.31
C VAL A 419 -24.56 22.76 26.37
N ALA A 420 -25.51 23.10 25.51
CA ALA A 420 -26.07 22.15 24.55
C ALA A 420 -25.03 21.66 23.54
N GLU A 421 -24.11 22.51 23.07
CA GLU A 421 -23.02 22.11 22.19
C GLU A 421 -22.04 21.15 22.86
N MET A 422 -21.71 21.36 24.14
CA MET A 422 -20.86 20.44 24.91
C MET A 422 -21.51 19.07 25.09
N VAL A 423 -22.76 19.04 25.53
CA VAL A 423 -23.50 17.79 25.75
C VAL A 423 -23.74 17.03 24.44
N ARG A 424 -24.03 17.74 23.35
CA ARG A 424 -24.16 17.15 22.01
C ARG A 424 -22.88 16.40 21.61
N GLU A 425 -21.72 16.95 21.96
CA GLU A 425 -20.44 16.30 21.67
C GLU A 425 -20.29 14.99 22.42
N ASP A 426 -20.50 15.00 23.74
CA ASP A 426 -20.42 13.80 24.58
C ASP A 426 -21.39 12.72 24.13
N VAL A 427 -22.62 13.09 23.73
CA VAL A 427 -23.62 12.11 23.27
C VAL A 427 -23.24 11.50 21.92
N ASN A 428 -22.79 12.31 20.96
CA ASN A 428 -22.38 11.80 19.64
C ASN A 428 -21.11 10.94 19.70
N CYS A 429 -20.24 11.18 20.68
CA CYS A 429 -19.05 10.37 20.96
C CYS A 429 -19.31 9.20 21.94
N ARG A 430 -20.56 8.99 22.36
CA ARG A 430 -20.98 7.92 23.31
C ARG A 430 -20.27 7.97 24.67
N MET A 431 -19.89 9.17 25.12
CA MET A 431 -19.27 9.41 26.43
C MET A 431 -20.32 9.86 27.46
N HIS A 432 -21.35 9.04 27.67
CA HIS A 432 -22.51 9.42 28.50
C HIS A 432 -22.15 9.77 29.96
N ASP A 433 -21.09 9.18 30.51
CA ASP A 433 -20.60 9.44 31.87
C ASP A 433 -20.19 10.89 32.12
N ARG A 434 -19.91 11.65 31.05
CA ARG A 434 -19.41 13.03 31.13
C ARG A 434 -20.51 14.08 31.12
N ILE A 435 -21.70 13.71 30.64
CA ILE A 435 -22.85 14.61 30.52
C ILE A 435 -23.11 15.43 31.80
N PRO A 436 -23.04 14.84 33.02
CA PRO A 436 -23.26 15.62 34.23
C PRO A 436 -22.21 16.73 34.48
N ALA A 437 -20.95 16.48 34.13
CA ALA A 437 -19.86 17.44 34.31
C ALA A 437 -19.96 18.65 33.36
N CYS A 438 -20.64 18.50 32.22
CA CYS A 438 -20.90 19.56 31.25
C CYS A 438 -22.15 20.39 31.56
N ILE A 439 -23.04 19.90 32.45
CA ILE A 439 -24.31 20.56 32.79
C ILE A 439 -24.26 21.16 34.20
N ALA A 440 -23.98 20.35 35.22
CA ALA A 440 -24.16 20.75 36.63
C ALA A 440 -23.36 22.03 37.00
N PRO A 441 -22.06 22.17 36.65
CA PRO A 441 -21.29 23.36 37.04
C PRO A 441 -21.79 24.67 36.40
N TYR A 442 -22.43 24.60 35.24
CA TYR A 442 -22.94 25.76 34.50
C TYR A 442 -24.35 26.18 34.95
N LEU A 443 -25.08 25.30 35.64
CA LEU A 443 -26.41 25.57 36.21
C LEU A 443 -26.39 25.92 37.71
N ARG A 444 -25.22 25.82 38.37
CA ARG A 444 -25.04 26.13 39.80
C ARG A 444 -25.45 27.58 40.10
N GLY A 445 -26.33 27.78 41.07
CA GLY A 445 -26.84 29.10 41.47
C GLY A 445 -27.88 29.71 40.53
N LEU A 446 -28.23 29.04 39.42
CA LEU A 446 -29.29 29.48 38.49
C LEU A 446 -30.65 28.82 38.76
N LEU A 447 -30.66 27.64 39.37
CA LEU A 447 -31.87 26.81 39.56
C LEU A 447 -32.44 26.92 40.97
N HIS A 448 -33.76 26.76 41.08
CA HIS A 448 -34.45 26.75 42.37
C HIS A 448 -33.97 25.56 43.23
N GLU A 449 -33.68 25.79 44.52
CA GLU A 449 -33.12 24.79 45.46
C GLU A 449 -31.78 24.15 45.02
N ASP A 450 -31.05 24.76 44.07
CA ASP A 450 -29.79 24.23 43.52
C ASP A 450 -29.90 22.77 43.06
N LYS A 451 -30.98 22.41 42.35
CA LYS A 451 -31.20 21.06 41.79
C LYS A 451 -30.36 20.71 40.54
N HIS A 452 -29.23 21.40 40.32
CA HIS A 452 -28.34 21.23 39.19
C HIS A 452 -27.86 19.78 38.95
N ASP A 453 -27.46 19.04 40.00
CA ASP A 453 -27.01 17.65 39.86
C ASP A 453 -28.14 16.68 39.44
N ALA A 454 -29.37 16.95 39.90
CA ALA A 454 -30.54 16.14 39.56
C ALA A 454 -30.92 16.31 38.08
N VAL A 455 -30.90 17.56 37.57
CA VAL A 455 -31.14 17.86 36.15
C VAL A 455 -30.07 17.20 35.28
N ALA A 456 -28.80 17.31 35.67
CA ALA A 456 -27.67 16.73 34.97
C ALA A 456 -27.77 15.19 34.84
N THR A 457 -28.15 14.51 35.93
CA THR A 457 -28.35 13.06 35.96
C THR A 457 -29.54 12.63 35.08
N ALA A 458 -30.66 13.38 35.12
CA ALA A 458 -31.84 13.09 34.31
C ALA A 458 -31.58 13.23 32.80
N VAL A 459 -30.72 14.18 32.40
CA VAL A 459 -30.30 14.34 31.00
C VAL A 459 -29.39 13.18 30.56
N GLN A 460 -28.49 12.73 31.44
CA GLN A 460 -27.62 11.57 31.18
C GLN A 460 -28.45 10.29 30.95
N GLU A 461 -29.40 9.99 31.84
CA GLU A 461 -30.26 8.80 31.73
C GLU A 461 -31.04 8.77 30.43
N HIS A 462 -31.58 9.92 29.99
CA HIS A 462 -32.30 10.06 28.73
C HIS A 462 -31.47 9.62 27.52
N PHE A 463 -30.21 10.06 27.44
CA PHE A 463 -29.35 9.74 26.30
C PHE A 463 -28.77 8.31 26.36
N ILE A 464 -28.60 7.72 27.54
CA ILE A 464 -28.24 6.30 27.69
C ILE A 464 -29.37 5.40 27.17
N GLU A 465 -30.62 5.71 27.52
CA GLU A 465 -31.78 4.97 27.00
C GLU A 465 -31.92 5.12 25.49
N GLU A 466 -31.65 6.31 24.96
CA GLU A 466 -31.68 6.56 23.52
C GLU A 466 -30.57 5.81 22.75
N ASP A 467 -29.37 5.72 23.32
CA ASP A 467 -28.24 4.96 22.77
C ASP A 467 -28.56 3.45 22.73
N HIS A 468 -29.07 2.89 23.83
CA HIS A 468 -29.51 1.50 23.88
C HIS A 468 -30.61 1.19 22.86
N ARG A 469 -31.52 2.14 22.59
CA ARG A 469 -32.56 2.02 21.57
C ARG A 469 -31.98 2.02 20.15
N LYS A 470 -30.92 2.78 19.90
CA LYS A 470 -30.28 2.93 18.57
C LYS A 470 -29.31 1.79 18.23
N PHE A 471 -28.51 1.32 19.20
CA PHE A 471 -27.37 0.42 18.95
C PHE A 471 -27.52 -1.00 19.53
N GLY A 472 -28.56 -1.27 20.32
CA GLY A 472 -28.76 -2.57 20.98
C GLY A 472 -27.83 -2.77 22.18
N LYS A 473 -28.12 -3.80 23.00
CA LYS A 473 -27.29 -4.15 24.16
C LYS A 473 -26.10 -5.02 23.70
N PRO A 474 -24.87 -4.82 24.23
CA PRO A 474 -23.71 -5.65 23.91
C PRO A 474 -23.99 -7.14 24.14
N ALA A 475 -23.51 -8.01 23.24
CA ALA A 475 -23.69 -9.46 23.33
C ALA A 475 -22.83 -10.08 24.45
N PRO A 476 -23.32 -11.11 25.16
CA PRO A 476 -22.54 -11.81 26.19
C PRO A 476 -21.50 -12.76 25.55
N GLU A 477 -20.28 -12.75 26.09
CA GLU A 477 -19.17 -13.61 25.67
C GLU A 477 -19.37 -15.07 26.10
N ASP A 478 -18.97 -16.01 25.24
CA ASP A 478 -18.99 -17.46 25.49
C ASP A 478 -17.74 -17.85 26.33
N PRO A 479 -17.87 -18.42 27.55
CA PRO A 479 -16.79 -18.44 28.55
C PRO A 479 -15.63 -19.43 28.29
N ASN A 480 -15.65 -20.22 27.21
CA ASN A 480 -14.67 -21.28 26.95
C ASN A 480 -13.68 -21.01 25.80
N GLU A 481 -13.82 -19.92 25.03
CA GLU A 481 -12.89 -19.57 23.96
C GLU A 481 -12.10 -18.31 24.33
N VAL A 482 -10.76 -18.40 24.35
CA VAL A 482 -9.89 -17.24 24.61
C VAL A 482 -9.63 -16.51 23.29
N GLU A 483 -10.24 -15.35 23.15
CA GLU A 483 -10.02 -14.42 22.06
C GLU A 483 -8.68 -13.69 22.26
N ILE A 484 -7.81 -13.76 21.25
CA ILE A 484 -6.50 -13.07 21.27
C ILE A 484 -6.59 -11.75 20.50
N VAL A 485 -7.32 -11.74 19.38
CA VAL A 485 -7.43 -10.58 18.50
C VAL A 485 -8.87 -10.46 18.01
N ASN A 486 -9.40 -9.25 18.04
CA ASN A 486 -10.66 -8.87 17.39
C ASN A 486 -10.56 -7.44 16.90
N ALA A 487 -10.10 -7.30 15.66
CA ALA A 487 -9.82 -6.02 15.04
C ALA A 487 -10.78 -5.79 13.87
N ASN A 488 -11.39 -4.60 13.84
CA ASN A 488 -12.11 -4.09 12.66
C ASN A 488 -11.23 -3.08 11.96
N PHE A 489 -10.87 -3.34 10.71
CA PHE A 489 -9.96 -2.47 9.96
C PHE A 489 -10.26 -2.45 8.47
N SER A 490 -9.63 -1.51 7.79
CA SER A 490 -9.48 -1.49 6.33
C SER A 490 -8.00 -1.63 5.97
N LEU A 491 -7.69 -2.17 4.80
CA LEU A 491 -6.31 -2.36 4.31
C LEU A 491 -6.19 -1.89 2.86
N ALA A 492 -5.17 -1.10 2.54
CA ALA A 492 -4.84 -0.68 1.18
C ALA A 492 -3.32 -0.71 0.94
N TYR A 493 -2.90 -0.91 -0.32
CA TYR A 493 -1.48 -0.94 -0.72
C TYR A 493 -1.29 -0.49 -2.18
N GLY A 494 -0.19 0.22 -2.49
CA GLY A 494 0.08 0.93 -3.75
C GLY A 494 -1.11 1.69 -4.40
N GLY A 495 -1.84 2.56 -3.68
CA GLY A 495 -3.04 3.26 -4.16
C GLY A 495 -4.32 2.42 -4.27
N MET A 496 -4.27 1.10 -3.97
CA MET A 496 -5.38 0.17 -4.16
C MET A 496 -5.96 -0.31 -2.82
N LEU A 497 -7.26 -0.09 -2.60
CA LEU A 497 -8.01 -0.62 -1.45
C LEU A 497 -8.17 -2.15 -1.57
N LEU A 498 -7.51 -2.89 -0.67
CA LEU A 498 -7.43 -4.35 -0.62
C LEU A 498 -8.55 -4.95 0.23
N LEU A 499 -8.75 -4.41 1.44
CA LEU A 499 -9.81 -4.77 2.38
C LEU A 499 -10.54 -3.51 2.86
N SER A 500 -11.84 -3.61 3.05
CA SER A 500 -12.72 -2.54 3.50
C SER A 500 -13.62 -3.04 4.61
N HIS A 501 -13.50 -2.45 5.79
CA HIS A 501 -14.34 -2.72 6.97
C HIS A 501 -14.50 -4.22 7.23
N THR A 502 -13.37 -4.89 7.39
CA THR A 502 -13.32 -6.31 7.68
C THR A 502 -13.02 -6.53 9.14
N ASN A 503 -13.66 -7.56 9.71
CA ASN A 503 -13.30 -8.08 11.02
C ASN A 503 -12.26 -9.19 10.85
N LEU A 504 -11.23 -9.18 11.69
CA LEU A 504 -10.31 -10.31 11.87
C LEU A 504 -10.37 -10.74 13.33
N ARG A 505 -10.85 -11.96 13.53
CA ARG A 505 -10.95 -12.60 14.83
C ARG A 505 -9.99 -13.80 14.91
N LEU A 506 -9.08 -13.79 15.87
CA LEU A 506 -8.13 -14.90 16.09
C LEU A 506 -8.35 -15.49 17.47
N LEU A 507 -8.58 -16.80 17.50
CA LEU A 507 -8.75 -17.60 18.71
C LEU A 507 -7.45 -18.35 19.03
N LYS A 508 -7.18 -18.53 20.32
CA LYS A 508 -5.96 -19.20 20.77
C LYS A 508 -5.85 -20.64 20.29
N GLY A 509 -4.73 -20.98 19.65
CA GLY A 509 -4.37 -22.34 19.23
C GLY A 509 -4.96 -22.79 17.89
N HIS A 510 -5.68 -21.91 17.20
CA HIS A 510 -6.21 -22.16 15.86
C HIS A 510 -5.15 -21.92 14.77
N ARG A 511 -5.31 -22.61 13.63
CA ARG A 511 -4.43 -22.50 12.46
C ARG A 511 -5.24 -22.01 11.27
N TYR A 512 -5.13 -20.72 11.01
CA TYR A 512 -5.89 -20.03 9.98
C TYR A 512 -5.13 -20.05 8.65
N GLY A 513 -5.77 -20.58 7.60
CA GLY A 513 -5.29 -20.45 6.21
C GLY A 513 -5.88 -19.21 5.56
N LEU A 514 -5.03 -18.31 5.07
CA LEU A 514 -5.44 -17.09 4.39
C LEU A 514 -5.47 -17.32 2.87
N CYS A 515 -6.67 -17.52 2.34
CA CYS A 515 -6.92 -17.84 0.93
C CYS A 515 -7.43 -16.62 0.16
N GLY A 516 -6.90 -16.39 -1.03
CA GLY A 516 -7.35 -15.32 -1.91
C GLY A 516 -6.50 -15.22 -3.16
N ARG A 517 -6.92 -14.37 -4.10
CA ARG A 517 -6.21 -14.14 -5.38
C ARG A 517 -4.86 -13.46 -5.15
N ASN A 518 -3.92 -13.53 -6.09
CA ASN A 518 -2.71 -12.70 -5.98
C ASN A 518 -3.02 -11.24 -6.26
N GLY A 519 -2.35 -10.36 -5.52
CA GLY A 519 -2.71 -8.94 -5.46
C GLY A 519 -3.93 -8.63 -4.59
N ALA A 520 -4.58 -9.63 -3.97
CA ALA A 520 -5.67 -9.38 -3.01
C ALA A 520 -5.19 -8.75 -1.68
N GLY A 521 -3.87 -8.80 -1.40
CA GLY A 521 -3.29 -8.16 -0.21
C GLY A 521 -2.87 -9.10 0.92
N LYS A 522 -2.73 -10.41 0.68
CA LYS A 522 -2.40 -11.42 1.71
C LYS A 522 -1.09 -11.10 2.47
N SER A 523 0.03 -10.99 1.76
CA SER A 523 1.33 -10.63 2.35
C SER A 523 1.32 -9.22 2.93
N THR A 524 0.58 -8.30 2.31
CA THR A 524 0.42 -6.93 2.84
C THR A 524 -0.26 -6.97 4.21
N LEU A 525 -1.34 -7.75 4.36
CA LEU A 525 -2.03 -7.90 5.64
C LEU A 525 -1.07 -8.42 6.71
N MET A 526 -0.29 -9.46 6.40
CA MET A 526 0.66 -10.02 7.36
C MET A 526 1.76 -9.03 7.74
N ARG A 527 2.28 -8.26 6.78
CA ARG A 527 3.24 -7.18 7.06
C ARG A 527 2.65 -6.05 7.91
N SER A 528 1.38 -5.70 7.68
CA SER A 528 0.72 -4.67 8.49
C SER A 528 0.50 -5.12 9.93
N ILE A 529 0.18 -6.41 10.14
CA ILE A 529 0.11 -7.02 11.47
C ILE A 529 1.49 -7.00 12.14
N ALA A 530 2.53 -7.47 11.44
CA ALA A 530 3.88 -7.57 11.99
C ALA A 530 4.51 -6.22 12.37
N ASN A 531 4.18 -5.16 11.63
CA ASN A 531 4.70 -3.80 11.85
C ASN A 531 3.78 -2.91 12.70
N GLU A 532 2.76 -3.48 13.37
CA GLU A 532 1.82 -2.74 14.23
C GLU A 532 1.09 -1.58 13.49
N LYS A 533 0.84 -1.72 12.19
CA LYS A 533 0.15 -0.71 11.36
C LYS A 533 -1.34 -0.94 11.22
N LEU A 534 -1.85 -2.03 11.79
CA LEU A 534 -3.24 -2.42 11.63
C LEU A 534 -4.07 -1.83 12.77
N GLU A 535 -5.01 -0.94 12.42
CA GLU A 535 -5.91 -0.33 13.40
C GLU A 535 -6.69 -1.40 14.20
N GLY A 536 -6.72 -1.23 15.52
CA GLY A 536 -7.41 -2.15 16.43
C GLY A 536 -6.71 -3.49 16.68
N PHE A 537 -5.52 -3.74 16.10
CA PHE A 537 -4.73 -4.92 16.43
C PHE A 537 -3.93 -4.68 17.72
N PRO A 538 -3.89 -5.64 18.68
CA PRO A 538 -3.15 -5.48 19.92
C PRO A 538 -1.65 -5.21 19.71
N PRO A 539 -1.01 -4.34 20.50
CA PRO A 539 0.43 -4.08 20.39
C PRO A 539 1.25 -5.32 20.78
N GLN A 540 2.52 -5.39 20.35
CA GLN A 540 3.44 -6.51 20.64
C GLN A 540 3.69 -6.73 22.14
N SER A 541 3.37 -5.74 22.99
CA SER A 541 3.42 -5.88 24.45
C SER A 541 2.34 -6.82 25.00
N GLU A 542 1.22 -6.97 24.29
CA GLU A 542 0.10 -7.84 24.67
C GLU A 542 0.13 -9.14 23.87
N VAL A 543 0.26 -9.06 22.54
CA VAL A 543 0.26 -10.22 21.64
C VAL A 543 1.54 -10.21 20.80
N ARG A 544 2.45 -11.16 21.06
CA ARG A 544 3.70 -11.23 20.30
C ARG A 544 3.48 -11.89 18.96
N THR A 545 3.57 -11.10 17.90
CA THR A 545 3.46 -11.59 16.52
C THR A 545 4.85 -11.72 15.91
N CYS A 546 5.15 -12.90 15.35
CA CYS A 546 6.42 -13.15 14.67
C CYS A 546 6.19 -13.44 13.19
N PHE A 547 6.76 -12.58 12.34
CA PHE A 547 6.70 -12.73 10.90
C PHE A 547 7.92 -13.47 10.37
N VAL A 548 7.67 -14.60 9.71
CA VAL A 548 8.70 -15.49 9.19
C VAL A 548 8.93 -15.16 7.71
N GLU A 549 9.84 -14.23 7.42
CA GLU A 549 10.24 -13.88 6.05
C GLU A 549 11.55 -14.55 5.61
N HIS A 550 11.65 -14.82 4.31
CA HIS A 550 12.86 -15.27 3.62
C HIS A 550 13.80 -14.08 3.34
N ASN A 551 14.37 -13.45 4.36
CA ASN A 551 15.30 -12.35 4.14
C ASN A 551 16.66 -12.89 3.66
N GLN A 552 17.04 -12.59 2.41
CA GLN A 552 18.22 -13.19 1.74
C GLN A 552 19.51 -12.36 1.84
N GLY A 553 19.45 -11.11 2.33
CA GLY A 553 20.46 -10.10 1.98
C GLY A 553 21.52 -9.74 3.03
N GLU A 554 21.20 -9.59 4.31
CA GLU A 554 22.00 -8.65 5.14
C GLU A 554 22.96 -9.26 6.16
N ASP A 555 22.98 -10.58 6.38
CA ASP A 555 23.80 -11.20 7.44
C ASP A 555 24.46 -12.53 6.99
N ALA A 556 24.79 -12.65 5.70
CA ALA A 556 25.28 -13.91 5.11
C ALA A 556 26.59 -14.43 5.74
N ASP A 557 27.42 -13.55 6.30
CA ASP A 557 28.74 -13.88 6.84
C ASP A 557 28.73 -14.30 8.32
N LEU A 558 27.66 -14.02 9.07
CA LEU A 558 27.53 -14.40 10.48
C LEU A 558 27.34 -15.91 10.62
N SER A 559 27.82 -16.49 11.73
CA SER A 559 27.43 -17.86 12.11
C SER A 559 25.95 -17.92 12.50
N ILE A 560 25.35 -19.11 12.42
CA ILE A 560 23.93 -19.30 12.80
C ILE A 560 23.69 -18.87 14.24
N PHE A 561 24.59 -19.21 15.15
CA PHE A 561 24.50 -18.82 16.55
C PHE A 561 24.60 -17.29 16.73
N GLU A 562 25.62 -16.65 16.15
CA GLU A 562 25.79 -15.18 16.23
C GLU A 562 24.60 -14.44 15.60
N TYR A 563 24.04 -14.97 14.52
CA TYR A 563 22.87 -14.39 13.87
C TYR A 563 21.62 -14.40 14.75
N VAL A 564 21.39 -15.49 15.49
CA VAL A 564 20.26 -15.59 16.43
C VAL A 564 20.49 -14.71 17.66
N SER A 565 21.72 -14.69 18.17
CA SER A 565 22.12 -13.91 19.35
C SER A 565 22.26 -12.40 19.07
N LYS A 566 22.23 -11.96 17.80
CA LYS A 566 22.20 -10.54 17.41
C LYS A 566 20.93 -9.85 17.88
N ASP A 567 19.84 -10.59 18.06
CA ASP A 567 18.56 -10.08 18.53
C ASP A 567 18.58 -9.88 20.06
N PRO A 568 18.43 -8.64 20.57
CA PRO A 568 18.52 -8.35 22.00
C PRO A 568 17.50 -9.13 22.85
N MET A 569 16.31 -9.41 22.30
CA MET A 569 15.28 -10.15 23.03
C MET A 569 15.64 -11.63 23.18
N ILE A 570 16.26 -12.22 22.16
CA ILE A 570 16.66 -13.64 22.17
C ILE A 570 17.93 -13.82 23.01
N ALA A 571 18.89 -12.90 22.91
CA ALA A 571 20.12 -12.93 23.69
C ALA A 571 19.86 -12.95 25.21
N ALA A 572 18.76 -12.35 25.67
CA ALA A 572 18.36 -12.33 27.07
C ALA A 572 17.97 -13.71 27.63
N GLU A 573 17.62 -14.69 26.78
CA GLU A 573 17.28 -16.05 27.22
C GLU A 573 18.51 -16.92 27.55
N GLY A 574 19.71 -16.44 27.24
CA GLY A 574 20.97 -17.11 27.54
C GLY A 574 21.43 -18.09 26.46
N GLU A 575 22.75 -18.22 26.31
CA GLU A 575 23.37 -18.98 25.21
C GLU A 575 23.01 -20.48 25.23
N GLU A 576 22.91 -21.10 26.41
CA GLU A 576 22.59 -22.52 26.56
C GLU A 576 21.19 -22.84 26.04
N HIS A 577 20.21 -21.96 26.32
CA HIS A 577 18.85 -22.16 25.84
C HIS A 577 18.78 -22.02 24.32
N ILE A 578 19.42 -21.00 23.74
CA ILE A 578 19.50 -20.81 22.29
C ILE A 578 20.08 -22.04 21.59
N ARG A 579 21.19 -22.60 22.10
CA ARG A 579 21.80 -23.80 21.53
C ARG A 579 20.90 -25.03 21.64
N SER A 580 20.15 -25.16 22.74
CA SER A 580 19.21 -26.26 22.94
C SER A 580 18.03 -26.21 21.95
N VAL A 581 17.45 -25.03 21.72
CA VAL A 581 16.37 -24.85 20.75
C VAL A 581 16.91 -25.08 19.34
N LEU A 582 18.08 -24.53 18.98
CA LEU A 582 18.71 -24.83 17.69
C LEU A 582 18.95 -26.33 17.48
N LEU A 583 19.35 -27.06 18.52
CA LEU A 583 19.51 -28.50 18.47
C LEU A 583 18.18 -29.23 18.21
N GLU A 584 17.08 -28.80 18.83
CA GLU A 584 15.72 -29.34 18.60
C GLU A 584 15.28 -29.20 17.13
N PHE A 585 15.65 -28.10 16.47
CA PHE A 585 15.41 -27.88 15.04
C PHE A 585 16.41 -28.60 14.12
N GLY A 586 17.36 -29.36 14.68
CA GLY A 586 18.34 -30.16 13.94
C GLY A 586 19.64 -29.44 13.58
N PHE A 587 19.93 -28.29 14.20
CA PHE A 587 21.23 -27.62 14.10
C PHE A 587 22.18 -28.19 15.17
N THR A 588 23.11 -29.04 14.75
CA THR A 588 24.07 -29.70 15.65
C THR A 588 25.03 -28.71 16.31
N ASP A 589 25.28 -28.91 17.60
CA ASP A 589 26.27 -28.15 18.40
C ASP A 589 27.71 -28.69 18.20
N GLY A 590 28.71 -27.92 18.61
CA GLY A 590 30.14 -28.26 18.56
C GLY A 590 30.95 -27.50 17.49
N PRO A 591 32.30 -27.56 17.53
CA PRO A 591 33.18 -26.81 16.62
C PRO A 591 33.01 -27.16 15.14
N GLU A 592 32.57 -28.38 14.82
CA GLU A 592 32.18 -28.81 13.46
C GLU A 592 30.63 -28.88 13.28
N GLY A 593 29.88 -28.47 14.30
CA GLY A 593 28.42 -28.44 14.30
C GLY A 593 27.85 -27.40 13.35
N ARG A 594 26.63 -27.62 12.86
CA ARG A 594 25.98 -26.71 11.91
C ARG A 594 25.75 -25.31 12.49
N GLN A 595 25.65 -25.18 13.82
CA GLN A 595 25.47 -23.88 14.50
C GLN A 595 26.61 -22.87 14.23
N ASN A 596 27.82 -23.37 13.93
CA ASN A 596 28.99 -22.54 13.62
C ASN A 596 29.18 -22.28 12.11
N GLN A 597 28.29 -22.81 11.26
CA GLN A 597 28.30 -22.52 9.82
C GLN A 597 27.74 -21.13 9.55
N ARG A 598 28.11 -20.54 8.40
CA ARG A 598 27.60 -19.24 7.99
C ARG A 598 26.15 -19.32 7.53
N VAL A 599 25.33 -18.35 7.91
CA VAL A 599 23.91 -18.28 7.52
C VAL A 599 23.75 -18.25 5.99
N GLY A 600 24.67 -17.62 5.27
CA GLY A 600 24.68 -17.58 3.79
C GLY A 600 24.81 -18.95 3.13
N SER A 601 25.38 -19.95 3.81
CA SER A 601 25.59 -21.31 3.29
C SER A 601 24.37 -22.23 3.46
N LEU A 602 23.35 -21.80 4.21
CA LEU A 602 22.15 -22.59 4.46
C LEU A 602 21.27 -22.71 3.20
N SER A 603 20.72 -23.90 2.96
CA SER A 603 19.67 -24.07 1.95
C SER A 603 18.36 -23.41 2.43
N GLY A 604 17.43 -23.14 1.50
CA GLY A 604 16.13 -22.53 1.82
C GLY A 604 15.39 -23.22 2.98
N GLY A 605 15.38 -24.55 3.00
CA GLY A 605 14.78 -25.31 4.10
C GLY A 605 15.47 -25.18 5.45
N TRP A 606 16.80 -25.03 5.47
CA TRP A 606 17.50 -24.72 6.72
C TRP A 606 17.26 -23.27 7.17
N LYS A 607 17.11 -22.33 6.24
CA LYS A 607 16.75 -20.94 6.58
C LYS A 607 15.34 -20.86 7.18
N MET A 608 14.38 -21.63 6.66
CA MET A 608 13.03 -21.72 7.23
C MET A 608 13.06 -22.29 8.65
N LYS A 609 13.80 -23.39 8.87
CA LYS A 609 14.00 -23.96 10.22
C LYS A 609 14.63 -22.97 11.19
N LEU A 610 15.60 -22.19 10.73
CA LEU A 610 16.25 -21.15 11.53
C LEU A 610 15.27 -20.03 11.91
N ALA A 611 14.43 -19.60 10.97
CA ALA A 611 13.45 -18.54 11.22
C ALA A 611 12.35 -19.01 12.20
N LEU A 612 11.91 -20.27 12.10
CA LEU A 612 10.99 -20.87 13.07
C LEU A 612 11.63 -21.02 14.45
N ALA A 613 12.90 -21.43 14.53
CA ALA A 613 13.64 -21.49 15.79
C ALA A 613 13.73 -20.12 16.46
N ARG A 614 13.95 -19.05 15.69
CA ARG A 614 13.92 -17.66 16.19
C ARG A 614 12.54 -17.26 16.70
N ALA A 615 11.47 -17.64 16.00
CA ALA A 615 10.10 -17.34 16.42
C ALA A 615 9.75 -18.05 17.74
N MET A 616 10.24 -19.28 17.94
CA MET A 616 10.09 -20.03 19.19
C MET A 616 10.85 -19.37 20.35
N LEU A 617 12.10 -18.93 20.12
CA LEU A 617 12.90 -18.20 21.12
C LEU A 617 12.29 -16.84 21.51
N ARG A 618 11.52 -16.22 20.60
CA ARG A 618 10.75 -15.00 20.90
C ARG A 618 9.44 -15.27 21.66
N LYS A 619 9.10 -16.54 21.91
CA LYS A 619 7.84 -16.99 22.53
C LYS A 619 6.62 -16.36 21.85
N ALA A 620 6.54 -16.47 20.53
CA ALA A 620 5.46 -15.90 19.73
C ALA A 620 4.08 -16.50 20.11
N ASP A 621 3.08 -15.64 20.27
CA ASP A 621 1.68 -16.04 20.49
C ASP A 621 0.94 -16.24 19.16
N VAL A 622 1.35 -15.48 18.12
CA VAL A 622 0.87 -15.60 16.75
C VAL A 622 2.04 -15.73 15.77
N LEU A 623 2.05 -16.83 15.00
CA LEU A 623 2.99 -17.07 13.90
C LEU A 623 2.38 -16.63 12.57
N LEU A 624 3.09 -15.74 11.87
CA LEU A 624 2.70 -15.28 10.54
C LEU A 624 3.64 -15.94 9.51
N LEU A 625 3.09 -16.84 8.69
CA LEU A 625 3.84 -17.66 7.73
C LEU A 625 3.45 -17.29 6.29
N ASP A 626 4.35 -16.65 5.55
CA ASP A 626 4.13 -16.28 4.13
C ASP A 626 4.83 -17.25 3.19
N GLU A 627 4.05 -18.03 2.44
CA GLU A 627 4.51 -19.08 1.53
C GLU A 627 5.62 -19.95 2.15
N PRO A 628 5.35 -20.62 3.29
CA PRO A 628 6.38 -21.32 4.03
C PRO A 628 6.89 -22.57 3.32
N THR A 629 6.19 -23.05 2.30
CA THR A 629 6.58 -24.18 1.44
C THR A 629 7.58 -23.79 0.35
N ASN A 630 7.80 -22.49 0.12
CA ASN A 630 8.71 -22.04 -0.92
C ASN A 630 10.16 -22.49 -0.66
N HIS A 631 10.83 -22.94 -1.72
CA HIS A 631 12.21 -23.43 -1.67
C HIS A 631 12.44 -24.64 -0.72
N LEU A 632 11.37 -25.27 -0.24
CA LEU A 632 11.41 -26.52 0.52
C LEU A 632 11.28 -27.72 -0.44
N ASP A 633 11.97 -28.80 -0.10
CA ASP A 633 11.69 -30.10 -0.71
C ASP A 633 10.53 -30.80 0.03
N VAL A 634 10.02 -31.87 -0.58
CA VAL A 634 8.86 -32.62 -0.05
C VAL A 634 9.10 -33.12 1.38
N ALA A 635 10.35 -33.48 1.73
CA ALA A 635 10.71 -33.95 3.07
C ALA A 635 10.63 -32.82 4.12
N ASN A 636 11.12 -31.63 3.79
CA ASN A 636 11.05 -30.48 4.70
C ASN A 636 9.64 -29.90 4.81
N VAL A 637 8.83 -29.96 3.74
CA VAL A 637 7.41 -29.60 3.82
C VAL A 637 6.68 -30.51 4.81
N LYS A 638 6.91 -31.84 4.74
CA LYS A 638 6.30 -32.79 5.68
C LYS A 638 6.73 -32.55 7.13
N TRP A 639 8.01 -32.27 7.35
CA TRP A 639 8.51 -31.89 8.68
C TRP A 639 7.80 -30.64 9.23
N LEU A 640 7.57 -29.63 8.37
CA LEU A 640 6.87 -28.41 8.77
C LEU A 640 5.39 -28.68 9.12
N GLN A 641 4.71 -29.54 8.36
CA GLN A 641 3.35 -29.97 8.66
C GLN A 641 3.27 -30.62 10.05
N GLU A 642 4.19 -31.54 10.35
CA GLU A 642 4.26 -32.23 11.65
C GLU A 642 4.56 -31.25 12.79
N TYR A 643 5.45 -30.28 12.57
CA TYR A 643 5.77 -29.23 13.54
C TYR A 643 4.54 -28.38 13.90
N LEU A 644 3.82 -27.85 12.90
CA LEU A 644 2.63 -27.01 13.14
C LEU A 644 1.47 -27.78 13.78
N LYS A 645 1.37 -29.09 13.54
CA LYS A 645 0.39 -29.96 14.21
C LYS A 645 0.73 -30.25 15.66
N LYS A 646 2.02 -30.35 15.99
CA LYS A 646 2.49 -30.65 17.36
C LYS A 646 2.34 -29.46 18.30
N HIS A 647 2.57 -28.25 17.82
CA HIS A 647 2.55 -27.02 18.62
C HIS A 647 1.20 -26.30 18.53
N THR A 648 0.17 -26.85 19.17
CA THR A 648 -1.20 -26.28 19.17
C THR A 648 -1.39 -25.09 20.10
N ASP A 649 -0.43 -24.79 20.97
CA ASP A 649 -0.52 -23.65 21.89
C ASP A 649 -0.32 -22.30 21.19
N ILE A 650 0.25 -22.32 19.98
CA ILE A 650 0.58 -21.15 19.18
C ILE A 650 -0.44 -21.00 18.06
N THR A 651 -1.00 -19.80 17.93
CA THR A 651 -1.94 -19.48 16.84
C THR A 651 -1.15 -19.21 15.56
N SER A 652 -1.57 -19.74 14.42
CA SER A 652 -0.83 -19.54 13.16
C SER A 652 -1.74 -18.95 12.08
N LEU A 653 -1.27 -17.91 11.40
CA LEU A 653 -1.86 -17.37 10.16
C LEU A 653 -0.94 -17.72 8.99
N ILE A 654 -1.45 -18.52 8.06
CA ILE A 654 -0.67 -19.18 7.01
C ILE A 654 -1.18 -18.73 5.64
N VAL A 655 -0.29 -18.17 4.83
CA VAL A 655 -0.51 -17.97 3.39
C VAL A 655 0.27 -19.06 2.66
N SER A 656 -0.41 -19.89 1.87
CA SER A 656 0.26 -20.88 1.02
C SER A 656 -0.50 -21.13 -0.28
N HIS A 657 0.22 -21.32 -1.37
CA HIS A 657 -0.33 -21.79 -2.64
C HIS A 657 -0.41 -23.33 -2.75
N ASP A 658 0.12 -24.07 -1.79
CA ASP A 658 0.08 -25.53 -1.76
C ASP A 658 -1.20 -26.03 -1.06
N SER A 659 -2.14 -26.53 -1.87
CA SER A 659 -3.42 -27.04 -1.39
C SER A 659 -3.26 -28.26 -0.48
N GLY A 660 -2.28 -29.13 -0.75
CA GLY A 660 -2.00 -30.29 0.09
C GLY A 660 -1.47 -29.88 1.46
N PHE A 661 -0.73 -28.78 1.54
CA PHE A 661 -0.29 -28.22 2.82
C PHE A 661 -1.43 -27.59 3.62
N LEU A 662 -2.29 -26.80 2.97
CA LEU A 662 -3.44 -26.17 3.64
C LEU A 662 -4.46 -27.19 4.15
N ASP A 663 -4.72 -28.26 3.38
CA ASP A 663 -5.63 -29.33 3.79
C ASP A 663 -5.16 -30.06 5.05
N GLU A 664 -3.85 -30.26 5.16
CA GLU A 664 -3.25 -31.05 6.21
C GLU A 664 -3.09 -30.24 7.51
N VAL A 665 -2.84 -28.93 7.42
CA VAL A 665 -2.46 -28.08 8.58
C VAL A 665 -3.60 -27.20 9.10
N CYS A 666 -4.40 -26.58 8.23
CA CYS A 666 -5.35 -25.52 8.63
C CYS A 666 -6.60 -26.08 9.31
N THR A 667 -7.10 -25.35 10.32
CA THR A 667 -8.37 -25.63 11.01
C THR A 667 -9.51 -24.74 10.52
N ASP A 668 -9.16 -23.55 10.05
CA ASP A 668 -10.08 -22.50 9.62
C ASP A 668 -9.49 -21.80 8.40
N ILE A 669 -10.35 -21.35 7.48
CA ILE A 669 -9.94 -20.63 6.27
C ILE A 669 -10.54 -19.22 6.29
N TYR A 670 -9.66 -18.22 6.27
CA TYR A 670 -10.05 -16.85 5.94
C TYR A 670 -9.97 -16.67 4.42
N HIS A 671 -11.10 -16.43 3.77
CA HIS A 671 -11.16 -16.21 2.34
C HIS A 671 -11.44 -14.75 2.01
N TYR A 672 -10.68 -14.18 1.06
CA TYR A 672 -10.89 -12.83 0.55
C TYR A 672 -12.09 -12.78 -0.40
N GLU A 673 -13.15 -12.09 0.01
CA GLU A 673 -14.39 -11.95 -0.75
C GLU A 673 -14.82 -10.49 -0.83
N GLN A 674 -14.92 -9.93 -2.05
CA GLN A 674 -15.42 -8.56 -2.26
C GLN A 674 -14.74 -7.51 -1.36
N LYS A 675 -13.42 -7.62 -1.17
CA LYS A 675 -12.62 -6.77 -0.25
C LYS A 675 -12.98 -6.92 1.23
N LYS A 676 -13.50 -8.07 1.65
CA LYS A 676 -13.70 -8.45 3.05
C LYS A 676 -13.04 -9.80 3.32
N LEU A 677 -12.70 -10.05 4.57
CA LEU A 677 -12.28 -11.37 5.05
C LEU A 677 -13.52 -12.07 5.61
N VAL A 678 -13.78 -13.28 5.11
CA VAL A 678 -14.83 -14.15 5.61
C VAL A 678 -14.18 -15.39 6.19
N CYS A 679 -14.50 -15.72 7.44
CA CYS A 679 -14.00 -16.91 8.11
C CYS A 679 -14.90 -18.11 7.84
N TYR A 680 -14.30 -19.22 7.43
CA TYR A 680 -14.94 -20.52 7.25
C TYR A 680 -14.28 -21.53 8.18
N LYS A 681 -15.08 -22.27 8.95
CA LYS A 681 -14.58 -23.37 9.79
C LYS A 681 -14.27 -24.60 8.92
N GLY A 682 -13.16 -25.27 9.20
CA GLY A 682 -12.68 -26.43 8.43
C GLY A 682 -11.43 -26.13 7.59
N ASN A 683 -10.86 -27.18 7.01
CA ASN A 683 -9.70 -27.06 6.12
C ASN A 683 -10.10 -26.62 4.69
N LEU A 684 -9.15 -26.56 3.77
CA LEU A 684 -9.40 -26.11 2.39
C LEU A 684 -10.43 -27.01 1.67
N ALA A 685 -10.37 -28.33 1.85
CA ALA A 685 -11.33 -29.27 1.29
C ALA A 685 -12.76 -29.03 1.80
N ASP A 686 -12.94 -28.73 3.09
CA ASP A 686 -14.23 -28.40 3.66
C ASP A 686 -14.76 -27.05 3.15
N PHE A 687 -13.87 -26.06 3.02
CA PHE A 687 -14.20 -24.78 2.39
C PHE A 687 -14.69 -24.95 0.95
N VAL A 688 -14.05 -25.80 0.14
CA VAL A 688 -14.45 -26.07 -1.25
C VAL A 688 -15.81 -26.78 -1.35
N LYS A 689 -16.21 -27.56 -0.34
CA LYS A 689 -17.57 -28.13 -0.29
C LYS A 689 -18.62 -27.04 -0.09
N VAL A 690 -18.34 -26.06 0.77
CA VAL A 690 -19.24 -24.92 1.04
C VAL A 690 -19.27 -23.96 -0.14
N LYS A 691 -18.13 -23.72 -0.79
CA LYS A 691 -17.99 -22.81 -1.94
C LYS A 691 -17.42 -23.54 -3.16
N PRO A 692 -18.27 -24.10 -4.04
CA PRO A 692 -17.82 -24.86 -5.21
C PRO A 692 -16.99 -24.06 -6.22
N GLU A 693 -17.13 -22.72 -6.24
CA GLU A 693 -16.31 -21.81 -7.06
C GLU A 693 -14.83 -21.84 -6.66
N ALA A 694 -14.52 -22.22 -5.42
CA ALA A 694 -13.17 -22.38 -4.90
C ALA A 694 -12.48 -23.68 -5.38
N LYS A 695 -13.13 -24.50 -6.23
CA LYS A 695 -12.50 -25.67 -6.84
C LYS A 695 -11.26 -25.36 -7.68
N SER A 696 -11.11 -24.12 -8.15
CA SER A 696 -9.89 -23.64 -8.82
C SER A 696 -8.65 -23.75 -7.92
N TYR A 697 -8.80 -23.82 -6.59
CA TYR A 697 -7.68 -24.13 -5.69
C TYR A 697 -7.15 -25.56 -5.85
N TYR A 698 -7.84 -26.48 -6.54
CA TYR A 698 -7.36 -27.84 -6.82
C TYR A 698 -7.11 -28.11 -8.31
N THR A 699 -7.64 -27.30 -9.22
CA THR A 699 -7.51 -27.50 -10.68
C THR A 699 -6.68 -26.39 -11.33
N LEU A 700 -5.89 -26.73 -12.35
CA LEU A 700 -5.21 -25.73 -13.19
C LEU A 700 -6.23 -25.17 -14.20
N SER A 701 -7.09 -24.25 -13.76
CA SER A 701 -8.06 -23.57 -14.62
C SER A 701 -7.48 -22.26 -15.17
N ALA A 702 -7.74 -21.96 -16.45
CA ALA A 702 -7.33 -20.71 -17.11
C ALA A 702 -8.47 -19.68 -17.18
N SER A 703 -9.45 -19.79 -16.28
CA SER A 703 -10.73 -19.09 -16.38
C SER A 703 -10.61 -17.56 -16.25
N ILE A 704 -9.56 -17.04 -15.61
CA ILE A 704 -9.46 -15.59 -15.32
C ILE A 704 -8.19 -14.91 -15.86
N VAL A 705 -7.03 -15.59 -15.89
CA VAL A 705 -5.76 -15.03 -16.41
C VAL A 705 -5.25 -15.91 -17.55
N GLN A 706 -5.22 -15.36 -18.77
CA GLN A 706 -4.71 -16.07 -19.95
C GLN A 706 -3.37 -15.50 -20.37
N PHE A 707 -2.33 -16.33 -20.38
CA PHE A 707 -1.04 -15.96 -20.97
C PHE A 707 -1.01 -16.32 -22.45
N LYS A 708 -0.45 -15.43 -23.27
CA LYS A 708 -0.24 -15.63 -24.70
C LYS A 708 1.22 -15.41 -25.04
N PHE A 709 1.92 -16.51 -25.32
CA PHE A 709 3.32 -16.41 -25.76
C PHE A 709 3.43 -16.15 -27.25
N PRO A 710 4.35 -15.26 -27.67
CA PRO A 710 4.57 -15.02 -29.08
C PRO A 710 5.16 -16.28 -29.73
N PRO A 711 4.82 -16.54 -31.01
CA PRO A 711 5.40 -17.66 -31.73
C PRO A 711 6.91 -17.45 -31.92
N PRO A 712 7.73 -18.52 -31.84
CA PRO A 712 9.14 -18.44 -32.12
C PRO A 712 9.37 -18.09 -33.60
N GLY A 713 10.48 -17.38 -33.86
CA GLY A 713 10.91 -17.11 -35.23
C GLY A 713 11.29 -18.38 -36.01
N ILE A 714 11.46 -18.25 -37.32
CA ILE A 714 11.89 -19.37 -38.16
C ILE A 714 13.42 -19.49 -38.07
N LEU A 715 13.92 -20.65 -37.62
CA LEU A 715 15.36 -20.93 -37.61
C LEU A 715 15.86 -21.33 -39.01
N ALA A 716 16.70 -20.48 -39.60
CA ALA A 716 17.30 -20.75 -40.90
C ALA A 716 18.14 -22.05 -40.89
N GLY A 717 17.78 -23.03 -41.73
CA GLY A 717 18.50 -24.31 -41.85
C GLY A 717 17.88 -25.48 -41.07
N ILE A 718 16.84 -25.22 -40.26
CA ILE A 718 16.06 -26.26 -39.55
C ILE A 718 14.69 -26.37 -40.23
N LYS A 719 14.46 -27.49 -40.93
CA LYS A 719 13.17 -27.77 -41.61
C LYS A 719 12.21 -28.60 -40.75
N SER A 720 12.73 -29.29 -39.73
CA SER A 720 11.96 -30.16 -38.83
C SER A 720 12.15 -29.71 -37.39
N ASN A 721 11.07 -29.67 -36.62
CA ASN A 721 11.07 -29.26 -35.21
C ASN A 721 11.79 -30.27 -34.29
N THR A 722 11.99 -31.50 -34.76
CA THR A 722 12.68 -32.58 -34.02
C THR A 722 14.20 -32.55 -34.15
N ARG A 723 14.77 -31.62 -34.95
CA ARG A 723 16.22 -31.48 -35.08
C ARG A 723 16.79 -30.80 -33.83
N ALA A 724 17.92 -31.31 -33.34
CA ALA A 724 18.63 -30.69 -32.21
C ALA A 724 19.07 -29.27 -32.57
N ILE A 725 18.64 -28.30 -31.76
CA ILE A 725 18.96 -26.87 -31.87
C ILE A 725 20.00 -26.43 -30.84
N LEU A 726 20.12 -27.18 -29.74
CA LEU A 726 21.12 -27.02 -28.71
C LEU A 726 21.58 -28.40 -28.23
N ARG A 727 22.89 -28.61 -28.11
CA ARG A 727 23.49 -29.86 -27.63
C ARG A 727 24.59 -29.59 -26.61
N MET A 728 24.53 -30.27 -25.48
CA MET A 728 25.55 -30.31 -24.45
C MET A 728 26.14 -31.73 -24.43
N THR A 729 27.46 -31.85 -24.52
CA THR A 729 28.17 -33.15 -24.57
C THR A 729 29.27 -33.20 -23.52
N ASN A 730 29.14 -34.12 -22.58
CA ASN A 730 30.10 -34.50 -21.55
C ASN A 730 30.65 -33.30 -20.75
N CYS A 731 29.76 -32.39 -20.34
CA CYS A 731 30.14 -31.15 -19.68
C CYS A 731 30.39 -31.33 -18.19
N THR A 732 31.53 -30.84 -17.70
CA THR A 732 31.90 -30.80 -16.28
C THR A 732 32.19 -29.37 -15.85
N TYR A 733 31.68 -28.97 -14.68
CA TYR A 733 31.90 -27.65 -14.11
C TYR A 733 32.08 -27.66 -12.59
N THR A 734 33.04 -26.86 -12.13
CA THR A 734 33.46 -26.70 -10.73
C THR A 734 33.56 -25.21 -10.43
N TYR A 735 32.86 -24.73 -9.41
CA TYR A 735 32.96 -23.33 -8.99
C TYR A 735 34.37 -23.00 -8.43
N PRO A 736 34.88 -21.76 -8.62
CA PRO A 736 36.15 -21.35 -8.04
C PRO A 736 36.15 -21.51 -6.51
N GLY A 737 37.15 -22.18 -5.95
CA GLY A 737 37.26 -22.45 -4.51
C GLY A 737 36.48 -23.67 -4.00
N ALA A 738 35.71 -24.37 -4.84
CA ALA A 738 35.03 -25.61 -4.45
C ALA A 738 35.95 -26.83 -4.55
N SER A 739 35.89 -27.72 -3.56
CA SER A 739 36.70 -28.96 -3.51
C SER A 739 36.16 -30.10 -4.38
N LYS A 740 34.90 -30.01 -4.82
CA LYS A 740 34.23 -31.02 -5.66
C LYS A 740 33.53 -30.38 -6.86
N PRO A 741 33.52 -31.06 -8.03
CA PRO A 741 32.78 -30.58 -9.20
C PRO A 741 31.28 -30.56 -8.91
N SER A 742 30.62 -29.47 -9.31
CA SER A 742 29.19 -29.27 -9.13
C SER A 742 28.35 -30.06 -10.14
N LEU A 743 28.91 -30.31 -11.32
CA LEU A 743 28.35 -31.18 -12.35
C LEU A 743 29.48 -31.98 -13.01
N THR A 744 29.24 -33.26 -13.27
CA THR A 744 30.16 -34.18 -13.95
C THR A 744 29.48 -34.89 -15.09
N ASP A 745 30.14 -34.91 -16.25
CA ASP A 745 29.74 -35.65 -17.47
C ASP A 745 28.28 -35.43 -17.90
N ALA A 746 27.80 -34.19 -17.84
CA ALA A 746 26.43 -33.84 -18.16
C ALA A 746 26.21 -33.73 -19.69
N SER A 747 25.23 -34.47 -20.22
CA SER A 747 24.88 -34.48 -21.64
C SER A 747 23.37 -34.28 -21.87
N LEU A 748 23.00 -33.39 -22.80
CA LEU A 748 21.60 -33.09 -23.14
C LEU A 748 21.47 -32.62 -24.59
N SER A 749 20.38 -32.96 -25.26
CA SER A 749 20.04 -32.42 -26.58
C SER A 749 18.61 -31.88 -26.58
N LEU A 750 18.43 -30.64 -27.03
CA LEU A 750 17.15 -29.95 -27.07
C LEU A 750 16.74 -29.64 -28.51
N THR A 751 15.43 -29.68 -28.75
CA THR A 751 14.76 -29.44 -30.04
C THR A 751 13.66 -28.38 -29.86
N LEU A 752 13.02 -27.94 -30.96
CA LEU A 752 11.89 -27.00 -30.87
C LEU A 752 10.62 -27.65 -30.27
N SER A 753 10.55 -28.97 -30.24
CA SER A 753 9.44 -29.72 -29.64
C SER A 753 9.76 -30.25 -28.24
N SER A 754 10.96 -29.99 -27.72
CA SER A 754 11.37 -30.51 -26.41
C SER A 754 10.52 -29.89 -25.29
N ARG A 755 10.14 -30.73 -24.33
CA ARG A 755 9.44 -30.40 -23.08
C ARG A 755 10.09 -31.19 -21.97
N VAL A 756 11.12 -30.59 -21.36
CA VAL A 756 12.02 -31.28 -20.45
C VAL A 756 11.92 -30.69 -19.06
N ALA A 757 11.70 -31.52 -18.05
CA ALA A 757 11.79 -31.14 -16.65
C ALA A 757 13.09 -31.68 -16.03
N ILE A 758 13.79 -30.83 -15.27
CA ILE A 758 14.97 -31.22 -14.49
C ILE A 758 14.55 -31.28 -13.01
N ILE A 759 14.58 -32.48 -12.44
CA ILE A 759 14.09 -32.78 -11.10
C ILE A 759 15.27 -33.28 -10.25
N GLY A 760 15.30 -32.93 -8.97
CA GLY A 760 16.37 -33.33 -8.06
C GLY A 760 16.34 -32.53 -6.76
N GLY A 761 17.03 -33.02 -5.74
CA GLY A 761 17.13 -32.35 -4.43
C GLY A 761 17.83 -30.98 -4.51
N ASN A 762 17.65 -30.17 -3.47
CA ASN A 762 18.34 -28.89 -3.35
C ASN A 762 19.86 -29.10 -3.29
N GLY A 763 20.62 -28.33 -4.07
CA GLY A 763 22.08 -28.47 -4.15
C GLY A 763 22.58 -29.59 -5.08
N ALA A 764 21.71 -30.34 -5.77
CA ALA A 764 22.11 -31.42 -6.68
C ALA A 764 22.84 -30.96 -7.96
N GLY A 765 22.91 -29.65 -8.23
CA GLY A 765 23.54 -29.08 -9.44
C GLY A 765 22.57 -28.61 -10.53
N LYS A 766 21.26 -28.55 -10.27
CA LYS A 766 20.21 -28.17 -11.24
C LYS A 766 20.41 -26.77 -11.84
N SER A 767 20.59 -25.75 -11.00
CA SER A 767 20.79 -24.37 -11.48
C SER A 767 22.12 -24.23 -12.20
N THR A 768 23.18 -24.91 -11.75
CA THR A 768 24.47 -24.99 -12.46
C THR A 768 24.29 -25.58 -13.86
N PHE A 769 23.41 -26.56 -14.01
CA PHE A 769 23.11 -27.20 -15.28
C PHE A 769 22.50 -26.21 -16.27
N ILE A 770 21.50 -25.45 -15.82
CA ILE A 770 20.89 -24.40 -16.64
C ILE A 770 21.89 -23.29 -16.95
N LYS A 771 22.71 -22.85 -15.98
CA LYS A 771 23.73 -21.82 -16.21
C LYS A 771 24.74 -22.21 -17.30
N MET A 772 25.14 -23.48 -17.37
CA MET A 772 25.96 -23.97 -18.48
C MET A 772 25.17 -24.00 -19.80
N LEU A 773 23.90 -24.43 -19.75
CA LEU A 773 23.02 -24.51 -20.93
C LEU A 773 22.76 -23.14 -21.57
N THR A 774 22.59 -22.10 -20.75
CA THR A 774 22.28 -20.72 -21.18
C THR A 774 23.53 -19.87 -21.47
N GLY A 775 24.71 -20.40 -21.16
CA GLY A 775 26.01 -19.75 -21.38
C GLY A 775 26.40 -18.73 -20.31
N GLU A 776 25.87 -18.85 -19.09
CA GLU A 776 26.32 -18.01 -17.96
C GLU A 776 27.63 -18.53 -17.36
N THR A 777 27.84 -19.84 -17.40
CA THR A 777 29.09 -20.48 -16.99
C THR A 777 29.69 -21.26 -18.17
N ILE A 778 31.03 -21.30 -18.22
CA ILE A 778 31.77 -22.00 -19.27
C ILE A 778 32.19 -23.37 -18.70
N PRO A 779 31.88 -24.50 -19.38
CA PRO A 779 32.30 -25.82 -18.92
C PRO A 779 33.83 -25.97 -19.00
N GLN A 780 34.43 -26.67 -18.04
CA GLN A 780 35.87 -26.93 -17.99
C GLN A 780 36.27 -28.08 -18.93
N THR A 781 35.42 -29.10 -19.02
CA THR A 781 35.53 -30.20 -19.98
C THR A 781 34.20 -30.36 -20.71
N GLY A 782 34.24 -30.92 -21.93
CA GLY A 782 33.06 -31.03 -22.80
C GLY A 782 32.78 -29.78 -23.63
N LYS A 783 31.64 -29.76 -24.33
CA LYS A 783 31.23 -28.61 -25.16
C LYS A 783 29.71 -28.40 -25.21
N VAL A 784 29.31 -27.14 -25.29
CA VAL A 784 27.93 -26.70 -25.53
C VAL A 784 27.84 -26.10 -26.93
N GLU A 785 27.05 -26.72 -27.81
CA GLU A 785 26.82 -26.32 -29.19
C GLU A 785 25.43 -25.71 -29.32
N LYS A 786 25.36 -24.44 -29.71
CA LYS A 786 24.10 -23.75 -30.00
C LYS A 786 23.97 -23.41 -31.48
N HIS A 787 22.74 -23.46 -31.99
CA HIS A 787 22.44 -22.94 -33.32
C HIS A 787 22.65 -21.41 -33.33
N PRO A 788 23.28 -20.81 -34.37
CA PRO A 788 23.63 -19.38 -34.38
C PRO A 788 22.46 -18.41 -34.20
N ASN A 789 21.29 -18.71 -34.79
CA ASN A 789 20.09 -17.88 -34.64
C ASN A 789 19.20 -18.30 -33.46
N LEU A 790 19.69 -19.20 -32.59
CA LEU A 790 18.92 -19.64 -31.43
C LEU A 790 18.82 -18.49 -30.42
N ARG A 791 17.59 -18.24 -29.97
CA ARG A 791 17.29 -17.28 -28.92
C ARG A 791 16.71 -18.04 -27.75
N ILE A 792 17.27 -17.80 -26.57
CA ILE A 792 16.88 -18.46 -25.33
C ILE A 792 16.28 -17.39 -24.42
N GLY A 793 14.99 -17.52 -24.11
CA GLY A 793 14.37 -16.74 -23.03
C GLY A 793 14.67 -17.45 -21.73
N TYR A 794 15.40 -16.82 -20.83
CA TYR A 794 15.80 -17.42 -19.55
C TYR A 794 15.17 -16.65 -18.40
N ILE A 795 14.49 -17.38 -17.52
CA ILE A 795 13.94 -16.88 -16.26
C ILE A 795 14.68 -17.58 -15.13
N LYS A 796 15.49 -16.81 -14.42
CA LYS A 796 16.27 -17.25 -13.27
C LYS A 796 15.38 -17.49 -12.05
N GLN A 797 15.83 -18.35 -11.14
CA GLN A 797 15.24 -18.47 -9.80
C GLN A 797 15.29 -17.14 -9.03
N HIS A 798 16.40 -16.38 -9.18
CA HIS A 798 16.55 -15.02 -8.68
C HIS A 798 16.30 -13.97 -9.79
N ALA A 799 15.24 -14.17 -10.57
CA ALA A 799 14.86 -13.24 -11.65
C ALA A 799 14.66 -11.80 -11.16
N LEU A 800 14.37 -11.62 -9.87
CA LEU A 800 14.09 -10.34 -9.24
C LEU A 800 15.33 -9.44 -9.13
N GLU A 801 16.55 -9.99 -8.97
CA GLU A 801 17.78 -9.20 -8.80
C GLU A 801 18.01 -8.20 -9.95
N HIS A 802 17.73 -8.63 -11.18
CA HIS A 802 17.90 -7.79 -12.37
C HIS A 802 16.90 -6.61 -12.42
N VAL A 803 15.68 -6.87 -11.94
CA VAL A 803 14.59 -5.90 -11.89
C VAL A 803 14.75 -4.98 -10.67
N GLU A 804 15.35 -5.47 -9.59
CA GLU A 804 15.68 -4.71 -8.37
C GLU A 804 16.77 -3.66 -8.57
N MET A 805 17.56 -3.74 -9.64
CA MET A 805 18.47 -2.64 -10.03
C MET A 805 17.73 -1.47 -10.71
N HIS A 806 16.42 -1.60 -10.97
CA HIS A 806 15.62 -0.64 -11.73
C HIS A 806 14.27 -0.36 -11.05
N LEU A 807 14.24 -0.33 -9.72
CA LEU A 807 13.02 -0.09 -8.94
C LEU A 807 12.35 1.25 -9.27
N GLU A 808 13.14 2.26 -9.67
CA GLU A 808 12.70 3.61 -10.00
C GLU A 808 12.02 3.74 -11.37
N LYS A 809 12.10 2.72 -12.23
CA LYS A 809 11.50 2.72 -13.57
C LYS A 809 10.13 2.05 -13.54
N THR A 810 9.25 2.40 -14.48
CA THR A 810 8.04 1.62 -14.75
C THR A 810 8.37 0.37 -15.58
N PRO A 811 7.55 -0.69 -15.55
CA PRO A 811 7.76 -1.87 -16.40
C PRO A 811 7.94 -1.55 -17.88
N SER A 812 7.18 -0.58 -18.39
CA SER A 812 7.28 -0.08 -19.76
C SER A 812 8.66 0.54 -20.04
N GLN A 813 9.13 1.41 -19.14
CA GLN A 813 10.47 2.03 -19.24
C GLN A 813 11.60 1.00 -19.11
N TYR A 814 11.45 0.01 -18.23
CA TYR A 814 12.41 -1.08 -18.10
C TYR A 814 12.53 -1.90 -19.39
N LEU A 815 11.40 -2.23 -20.03
CA LEU A 815 11.42 -2.94 -21.31
C LEU A 815 12.06 -2.11 -22.43
N GLN A 816 11.76 -0.81 -22.49
CA GLN A 816 12.41 0.13 -23.41
C GLN A 816 13.91 0.21 -23.16
N TRP A 817 14.33 0.29 -21.90
CA TRP A 817 15.75 0.30 -21.52
C TRP A 817 16.46 -0.99 -21.94
N ARG A 818 15.83 -2.16 -21.69
CA ARG A 818 16.38 -3.48 -21.98
C ARG A 818 16.65 -3.68 -23.47
N TYR A 819 15.79 -3.11 -24.33
CA TYR A 819 15.84 -3.29 -25.79
C TYR A 819 16.20 -2.03 -26.59
N ALA A 820 16.67 -0.95 -25.93
CA ALA A 820 16.86 0.36 -26.54
C ALA A 820 17.74 0.36 -27.81
N ASN A 821 18.72 -0.53 -27.90
CA ASN A 821 19.66 -0.60 -29.02
C ASN A 821 19.26 -1.66 -30.08
N GLY A 822 18.08 -2.28 -29.96
CA GLY A 822 17.66 -3.38 -30.85
C GLY A 822 18.29 -4.74 -30.50
N ASP A 823 18.89 -4.85 -29.33
CA ASP A 823 19.45 -6.07 -28.76
C ASP A 823 18.93 -6.26 -27.32
N ASP A 824 19.00 -7.48 -26.80
CA ASP A 824 18.70 -7.74 -25.40
C ASP A 824 19.93 -7.42 -24.54
N ARG A 825 19.88 -6.31 -23.78
CA ARG A 825 21.00 -5.87 -22.95
C ARG A 825 21.43 -6.88 -21.90
N GLU A 826 20.53 -7.74 -21.44
CA GLU A 826 20.87 -8.77 -20.45
C GLU A 826 21.86 -9.82 -20.98
N VAL A 827 21.90 -10.01 -22.31
CA VAL A 827 22.85 -10.95 -22.93
C VAL A 827 24.30 -10.47 -22.77
N TYR A 828 24.55 -9.16 -22.67
CA TYR A 828 25.89 -8.61 -22.46
C TYR A 828 26.50 -8.96 -21.10
N LEU A 829 25.66 -9.23 -20.09
CA LEU A 829 26.10 -9.55 -18.73
C LEU A 829 26.60 -11.00 -18.58
N LYS A 830 26.47 -11.83 -19.63
CA LYS A 830 26.89 -13.25 -19.58
C LYS A 830 28.42 -13.38 -19.61
N GLN A 831 29.00 -14.30 -18.83
CA GLN A 831 30.45 -14.53 -18.80
C GLN A 831 31.01 -14.96 -20.17
N THR A 832 30.21 -15.64 -21.01
CA THR A 832 30.61 -15.98 -22.38
C THR A 832 30.84 -14.77 -23.29
N ARG A 833 30.29 -13.59 -22.94
CA ARG A 833 30.46 -12.33 -23.67
C ARG A 833 31.66 -11.51 -23.20
N ILE A 834 32.05 -11.64 -21.94
CA ILE A 834 33.17 -10.88 -21.37
C ILE A 834 34.48 -11.40 -22.01
N LEU A 835 35.20 -10.52 -22.72
CA LEU A 835 36.49 -10.82 -23.32
C LEU A 835 37.53 -11.07 -22.21
N THR A 836 38.11 -12.28 -22.17
CA THR A 836 39.23 -12.57 -21.26
C THR A 836 40.50 -11.91 -21.78
N GLU A 837 41.54 -11.83 -20.95
CA GLU A 837 42.83 -11.29 -21.37
C GLU A 837 43.44 -12.08 -22.54
N GLU A 838 43.20 -13.39 -22.57
CA GLU A 838 43.59 -14.28 -23.66
C GLU A 838 42.89 -13.94 -24.98
N ASP A 839 41.59 -13.60 -24.95
CA ASP A 839 40.85 -13.17 -26.14
C ASP A 839 41.33 -11.80 -26.64
N LYS A 840 41.62 -10.88 -25.72
CA LYS A 840 42.16 -9.56 -26.04
C LYS A 840 43.53 -9.70 -26.71
N ALA A 841 44.36 -10.62 -26.24
CA ALA A 841 45.62 -10.96 -26.89
C ALA A 841 45.41 -11.61 -28.28
N GLN A 842 44.39 -12.47 -28.42
CA GLN A 842 44.04 -13.10 -29.69
C GLN A 842 43.57 -12.07 -30.75
N LEU A 843 42.81 -11.05 -30.35
CA LEU A 843 42.43 -9.89 -31.19
C LEU A 843 43.63 -9.06 -31.69
N GLN A 844 44.76 -9.14 -30.99
CA GLN A 844 46.00 -8.47 -31.40
C GLN A 844 46.85 -9.29 -32.37
N LYS A 845 46.61 -10.60 -32.50
CA LYS A 845 47.37 -11.45 -33.42
C LYS A 845 47.00 -11.16 -34.87
N PRO A 846 48.00 -10.93 -35.74
CA PRO A 846 47.73 -10.73 -37.16
C PRO A 846 47.42 -12.08 -37.84
N VAL A 847 46.37 -12.10 -38.65
CA VAL A 847 45.84 -13.24 -39.39
C VAL A 847 46.27 -13.12 -40.85
N ASP A 848 46.89 -14.16 -41.40
CA ASP A 848 47.15 -14.28 -42.83
C ASP A 848 46.13 -15.24 -43.46
N LEU A 849 45.51 -14.81 -44.55
CA LEU A 849 44.51 -15.59 -45.28
C LEU A 849 45.08 -16.27 -46.52
N GLY A 850 46.37 -16.07 -46.83
CA GLY A 850 46.99 -16.61 -48.04
C GLY A 850 46.45 -15.96 -49.32
N ASP A 851 45.84 -14.77 -49.21
CA ASP A 851 45.26 -13.99 -50.30
C ASP A 851 46.28 -13.04 -50.99
N GLY A 852 47.57 -13.20 -50.66
CA GLY A 852 48.68 -12.43 -51.23
C GLY A 852 48.81 -10.99 -50.71
N ARG A 853 48.02 -10.60 -49.72
CA ARG A 853 47.96 -9.23 -49.17
C ARG A 853 48.50 -9.12 -47.74
N GLY A 854 49.22 -10.15 -47.29
CA GLY A 854 49.93 -10.19 -46.02
C GLY A 854 49.04 -10.27 -44.77
N PRO A 855 49.66 -10.38 -43.58
CA PRO A 855 48.97 -10.61 -42.32
C PRO A 855 48.28 -9.33 -41.83
N ARG A 856 47.01 -9.43 -41.42
CA ARG A 856 46.16 -8.29 -41.02
C ARG A 856 45.39 -8.60 -39.75
N ARG A 857 44.93 -7.55 -39.05
CA ARG A 857 44.21 -7.70 -37.78
C ARG A 857 42.73 -7.39 -37.94
N ILE A 858 41.90 -8.24 -37.32
CA ILE A 858 40.45 -8.09 -37.30
C ILE A 858 40.10 -6.92 -36.38
N GLU A 859 39.30 -5.97 -36.89
CA GLU A 859 38.75 -4.85 -36.14
C GLU A 859 37.36 -5.21 -35.61
N ALA A 860 36.44 -5.60 -36.50
CA ALA A 860 35.07 -5.96 -36.19
C ALA A 860 34.46 -6.85 -37.28
N LEU A 861 33.38 -7.55 -36.94
CA LEU A 861 32.51 -8.21 -37.91
C LEU A 861 31.40 -7.23 -38.32
N MET A 862 31.21 -7.01 -39.62
CA MET A 862 30.27 -6.03 -40.16
C MET A 862 28.96 -6.65 -40.63
N GLY A 863 29.02 -7.88 -41.14
CA GLY A 863 27.93 -8.53 -41.82
C GLY A 863 28.03 -10.05 -41.75
N ARG A 864 26.89 -10.73 -41.87
CA ARG A 864 26.81 -12.19 -41.95
C ARG A 864 25.96 -12.57 -43.15
N GLN A 865 26.44 -13.50 -43.95
CA GLN A 865 25.68 -14.07 -45.06
C GLN A 865 25.72 -15.59 -45.04
N LYS A 866 24.67 -16.20 -45.61
CA LYS A 866 24.57 -17.65 -45.70
C LYS A 866 25.61 -18.18 -46.70
N TRP A 867 26.41 -19.15 -46.27
CA TRP A 867 27.43 -19.79 -47.08
C TRP A 867 27.32 -21.31 -46.98
N LYS A 868 26.90 -21.95 -48.06
CA LYS A 868 26.60 -23.40 -48.07
C LYS A 868 25.62 -23.78 -46.94
N LYS A 869 26.03 -24.65 -46.00
CA LYS A 869 25.27 -25.08 -44.81
C LYS A 869 25.64 -24.29 -43.54
N SER A 870 26.50 -23.27 -43.65
CA SER A 870 27.03 -22.46 -42.55
C SER A 870 26.92 -20.96 -42.88
N PHE A 871 27.68 -20.12 -42.19
CA PHE A 871 27.75 -18.68 -42.39
C PHE A 871 29.16 -18.24 -42.79
N GLN A 872 29.25 -17.11 -43.49
CA GLN A 872 30.48 -16.36 -43.65
C GLN A 872 30.27 -14.92 -43.19
N TYR A 873 31.30 -14.34 -42.60
CA TYR A 873 31.27 -13.03 -41.96
C TYR A 873 32.12 -12.05 -42.75
N GLU A 874 31.61 -10.83 -42.86
CA GLU A 874 32.34 -9.71 -43.42
C GLU A 874 33.26 -9.16 -42.35
N VAL A 875 34.56 -9.29 -42.58
CA VAL A 875 35.58 -8.87 -41.63
C VAL A 875 36.11 -7.50 -42.03
N LYS A 876 35.98 -6.53 -41.12
CA LYS A 876 36.64 -5.24 -41.20
C LYS A 876 38.04 -5.35 -40.62
N TRP A 877 39.02 -4.89 -41.39
CA TRP A 877 40.43 -4.93 -41.02
C TRP A 877 40.88 -3.60 -40.43
N VAL A 878 41.70 -3.66 -39.37
CA VAL A 878 42.24 -2.46 -38.72
C VAL A 878 43.03 -1.61 -39.71
N GLY A 879 42.70 -0.33 -39.80
CA GLY A 879 43.42 0.64 -40.65
C GLY A 879 43.15 0.52 -42.15
N LEU A 880 42.25 -0.37 -42.58
CA LEU A 880 41.83 -0.47 -43.97
C LEU A 880 40.44 0.12 -44.19
N LEU A 881 40.25 0.72 -45.37
CA LEU A 881 38.95 1.23 -45.82
C LEU A 881 37.94 0.08 -45.98
N PRO A 882 36.63 0.29 -45.71
CA PRO A 882 35.60 -0.75 -45.81
C PRO A 882 35.54 -1.49 -47.15
N LYS A 883 35.98 -0.85 -48.25
CA LYS A 883 36.11 -1.48 -49.57
C LYS A 883 37.07 -2.68 -49.62
N HIS A 884 37.92 -2.84 -48.60
CA HIS A 884 38.87 -3.94 -48.47
C HIS A 884 38.41 -5.02 -47.48
N ASN A 885 37.17 -4.94 -46.99
CA ASN A 885 36.58 -6.00 -46.18
C ASN A 885 36.58 -7.32 -46.96
N THR A 886 36.79 -8.42 -46.23
CA THR A 886 36.85 -9.76 -46.82
C THR A 886 35.83 -10.67 -46.16
N MET A 887 35.22 -11.56 -46.94
CA MET A 887 34.33 -12.57 -46.39
C MET A 887 35.14 -13.77 -45.91
N ILE A 888 35.01 -14.13 -44.63
CA ILE A 888 35.68 -15.28 -44.02
C ILE A 888 34.64 -16.26 -43.50
N SER A 889 34.86 -17.56 -43.71
CA SER A 889 33.93 -18.59 -43.24
C SER A 889 33.90 -18.69 -41.71
N ARG A 890 32.75 -19.08 -41.14
CA ARG A 890 32.59 -19.32 -39.70
C ARG A 890 33.65 -20.28 -39.16
N GLU A 891 33.88 -21.39 -39.85
CA GLU A 891 34.82 -22.45 -39.44
C GLU A 891 36.25 -21.92 -39.39
N THR A 892 36.64 -21.09 -40.36
CA THR A 892 37.96 -20.45 -40.37
C THR A 892 38.13 -19.51 -39.18
N LEU A 893 37.15 -18.65 -38.89
CA LEU A 893 37.21 -17.73 -37.74
C LEU A 893 37.26 -18.47 -36.40
N LEU A 894 36.51 -19.57 -36.27
CA LEU A 894 36.53 -20.40 -35.06
C LEU A 894 37.88 -21.12 -34.89
N ASN A 895 38.46 -21.67 -35.95
CA ASN A 895 39.78 -22.31 -35.92
C ASN A 895 40.90 -21.31 -35.60
N LEU A 896 40.72 -20.04 -35.97
CA LEU A 896 41.62 -18.94 -35.62
C LEU A 896 41.40 -18.41 -34.19
N GLY A 897 40.50 -19.00 -33.41
CA GLY A 897 40.27 -18.64 -32.01
C GLY A 897 39.32 -17.47 -31.78
N PHE A 898 38.65 -16.94 -32.82
CA PHE A 898 37.72 -15.80 -32.68
C PHE A 898 36.30 -16.22 -32.27
N PHE A 899 36.17 -17.13 -31.31
CA PHE A 899 34.88 -17.69 -30.88
C PHE A 899 33.93 -16.61 -30.34
N LYS A 900 34.41 -15.79 -29.38
CA LYS A 900 33.57 -14.77 -28.73
C LYS A 900 33.09 -13.69 -29.70
N LEU A 901 33.96 -13.25 -30.61
CA LEU A 901 33.62 -12.24 -31.61
C LEU A 901 32.54 -12.71 -32.60
N VAL A 902 32.65 -13.95 -33.09
CA VAL A 902 31.62 -14.59 -33.92
C VAL A 902 30.32 -14.75 -33.15
N GLN A 903 30.43 -15.20 -31.90
CA GLN A 903 29.28 -15.42 -31.03
C GLN A 903 28.53 -14.11 -30.72
N GLU A 904 29.27 -13.03 -30.52
CA GLU A 904 28.74 -11.70 -30.30
C GLU A 904 27.92 -11.21 -31.49
N PHE A 905 28.46 -11.36 -32.70
CA PHE A 905 27.76 -10.96 -33.91
C PHE A 905 26.52 -11.82 -34.17
N ASP A 906 26.62 -13.13 -33.96
CA ASP A 906 25.49 -14.05 -34.12
C ASP A 906 24.33 -13.74 -33.17
N ASP A 907 24.62 -13.46 -31.89
CA ASP A 907 23.59 -13.12 -30.90
C ASP A 907 22.93 -11.76 -31.22
N HIS A 908 23.71 -10.77 -31.69
CA HIS A 908 23.17 -9.47 -32.12
C HIS A 908 22.24 -9.63 -33.33
N GLU A 909 22.67 -10.35 -34.37
CA GLU A 909 21.83 -10.63 -35.55
C GLU A 909 20.59 -11.45 -35.18
N ALA A 910 20.73 -12.45 -34.31
CA ALA A 910 19.62 -13.27 -33.85
C ALA A 910 18.57 -12.43 -33.10
N SER A 911 19.00 -11.49 -32.26
CA SER A 911 18.12 -10.57 -31.52
C SER A 911 17.44 -9.58 -32.47
N ARG A 912 18.18 -8.98 -33.41
CA ARG A 912 17.63 -8.08 -34.42
C ARG A 912 16.56 -8.75 -35.29
N GLU A 913 16.83 -9.97 -35.77
CA GLU A 913 15.85 -10.80 -36.49
C GLU A 913 14.65 -11.17 -35.59
N GLY A 914 14.89 -11.38 -34.29
CA GLY A 914 13.87 -11.75 -33.31
C GLY A 914 12.89 -10.63 -33.01
N LEU A 915 13.39 -9.40 -32.84
CA LEU A 915 12.57 -8.21 -32.65
C LEU A 915 11.72 -7.90 -33.88
N GLY A 916 12.30 -8.04 -35.09
CA GLY A 916 11.57 -7.94 -36.35
C GLY A 916 10.73 -6.67 -36.47
N PHE A 917 9.40 -6.81 -36.36
CA PHE A 917 8.40 -5.73 -36.46
C PHE A 917 8.01 -5.11 -35.10
N ARG A 918 8.55 -5.60 -33.97
CA ARG A 918 8.21 -5.06 -32.64
C ARG A 918 8.86 -3.69 -32.47
N VAL A 919 8.01 -2.67 -32.44
CA VAL A 919 8.41 -1.30 -32.14
C VAL A 919 8.29 -1.06 -30.64
N LEU A 920 9.24 -0.34 -30.05
CA LEU A 920 9.24 0.09 -28.64
C LEU A 920 8.27 1.26 -28.40
N ASP A 921 7.03 1.13 -28.90
CA ASP A 921 5.95 2.09 -28.66
C ASP A 921 5.19 1.67 -27.38
N PRO A 922 4.91 2.59 -26.44
CA PRO A 922 4.12 2.31 -25.24
C PRO A 922 2.85 1.50 -25.51
N LYS A 923 2.11 1.75 -26.61
CA LYS A 923 0.87 1.00 -26.91
C LYS A 923 1.11 -0.49 -27.17
N VAL A 924 2.20 -0.81 -27.87
CA VAL A 924 2.57 -2.20 -28.18
C VAL A 924 3.10 -2.89 -26.92
N ILE A 925 3.86 -2.14 -26.11
CA ILE A 925 4.41 -2.62 -24.84
C ILE A 925 3.28 -2.93 -23.86
N SER A 926 2.31 -2.04 -23.70
CA SER A 926 1.14 -2.25 -22.83
C SER A 926 0.35 -3.50 -23.23
N LYS A 927 0.09 -3.69 -24.53
CA LYS A 927 -0.57 -4.91 -25.03
C LYS A 927 0.24 -6.17 -24.76
N HIS A 928 1.57 -6.10 -24.87
CA HIS A 928 2.43 -7.24 -24.56
C HIS A 928 2.43 -7.59 -23.07
N PHE A 929 2.33 -6.60 -22.18
CA PHE A 929 2.15 -6.85 -20.75
C PHE A 929 0.77 -7.43 -20.44
N GLU A 930 -0.28 -6.96 -21.12
CA GLU A 930 -1.63 -7.52 -21.03
C GLU A 930 -1.67 -9.00 -21.46
N ASP A 931 -0.99 -9.36 -22.56
CA ASP A 931 -0.85 -10.74 -23.04
C ASP A 931 -0.11 -11.66 -22.04
N ILE A 932 0.67 -11.08 -21.12
CA ILE A 932 1.36 -11.78 -20.02
C ILE A 932 0.59 -11.63 -18.69
N GLY A 933 -0.63 -11.10 -18.73
CA GLY A 933 -1.53 -10.97 -17.58
C GLY A 933 -1.08 -9.93 -16.54
N LEU A 934 -0.39 -8.87 -16.97
CA LEU A 934 -0.12 -7.67 -16.19
C LEU A 934 -0.99 -6.51 -16.72
N ASP A 935 -1.64 -5.79 -15.80
CA ASP A 935 -2.50 -4.66 -16.15
C ASP A 935 -1.69 -3.54 -16.86
N PRO A 936 -2.12 -3.04 -18.04
CA PRO A 936 -1.52 -1.91 -18.72
C PRO A 936 -1.31 -0.65 -17.86
N GLU A 937 -2.24 -0.35 -16.96
CA GLU A 937 -2.18 0.83 -16.09
C GLU A 937 -1.00 0.70 -15.11
N ILE A 938 -0.88 -0.49 -14.50
CA ILE A 938 0.25 -0.83 -13.61
C ILE A 938 1.56 -0.82 -14.40
N ALA A 939 1.58 -1.34 -15.62
CA ALA A 939 2.80 -1.42 -16.44
C ALA A 939 3.35 -0.05 -16.88
N ASN A 940 2.48 0.95 -17.05
CA ASN A 940 2.85 2.26 -17.57
C ASN A 940 3.12 3.30 -16.48
N HIS A 941 2.38 3.25 -15.37
CA HIS A 941 2.37 4.34 -14.37
C HIS A 941 2.95 3.94 -13.02
N ASN A 942 2.97 2.65 -12.68
CA ASN A 942 3.54 2.21 -11.41
C ASN A 942 5.03 1.91 -11.57
N GLU A 943 5.81 2.39 -10.61
CA GLU A 943 7.22 2.03 -10.48
C GLU A 943 7.35 0.55 -10.09
N ILE A 944 8.44 -0.08 -10.53
CA ILE A 944 8.78 -1.46 -10.20
C ILE A 944 8.94 -1.66 -8.68
N SER A 945 9.34 -0.59 -7.96
CA SER A 945 9.39 -0.53 -6.49
C SER A 945 8.09 -0.96 -5.83
N GLY A 946 6.95 -0.54 -6.37
CA GLY A 946 5.61 -0.80 -5.84
C GLY A 946 4.99 -2.12 -6.28
N LEU A 947 5.67 -2.93 -7.10
CA LEU A 947 5.15 -4.19 -7.61
C LEU A 947 5.36 -5.35 -6.63
N SER A 948 4.37 -6.24 -6.53
CA SER A 948 4.50 -7.52 -5.82
C SER A 948 5.50 -8.46 -6.52
N GLY A 949 6.04 -9.44 -5.79
CA GLY A 949 6.97 -10.44 -6.35
C GLY A 949 6.43 -11.14 -7.59
N GLY A 950 5.15 -11.55 -7.57
CA GLY A 950 4.51 -12.17 -8.75
C GLY A 950 4.34 -11.22 -9.94
N GLN A 951 4.05 -9.94 -9.69
CA GLN A 951 4.03 -8.93 -10.76
C GLN A 951 5.43 -8.71 -11.34
N LYS A 952 6.47 -8.65 -10.50
CA LYS A 952 7.87 -8.55 -10.96
C LYS A 952 8.27 -9.75 -11.83
N VAL A 953 7.85 -10.97 -11.48
CA VAL A 953 8.07 -12.15 -12.33
C VAL A 953 7.35 -12.04 -13.67
N LYS A 954 6.12 -11.51 -13.71
CA LYS A 954 5.43 -11.20 -14.98
C LYS A 954 6.20 -10.19 -15.83
N VAL A 955 6.85 -9.19 -15.21
CA VAL A 955 7.71 -8.22 -15.92
C VAL A 955 8.93 -8.90 -16.54
N VAL A 956 9.60 -9.80 -15.81
CA VAL A 956 10.74 -10.57 -16.33
C VAL A 956 10.30 -11.51 -17.46
N LEU A 957 9.17 -12.18 -17.28
CA LEU A 957 8.58 -13.06 -18.30
C LEU A 957 8.26 -12.28 -19.58
N ALA A 958 7.64 -11.11 -19.46
CA ALA A 958 7.39 -10.22 -20.59
C ALA A 958 8.70 -9.77 -21.26
N GLY A 959 9.73 -9.43 -20.48
CA GLY A 959 11.06 -9.09 -20.98
C GLY A 959 11.71 -10.22 -21.78
N ALA A 960 11.68 -11.45 -21.27
CA ALA A 960 12.21 -12.63 -21.94
C ALA A 960 11.44 -12.99 -23.22
N MET A 961 10.11 -12.78 -23.22
CA MET A 961 9.24 -13.08 -24.36
C MET A 961 9.29 -12.01 -25.47
N TRP A 962 9.78 -10.81 -25.18
CA TRP A 962 9.84 -9.72 -26.16
C TRP A 962 10.70 -10.06 -27.39
N ASN A 963 11.78 -10.82 -27.20
CA ASN A 963 12.69 -11.23 -28.28
C ASN A 963 12.22 -12.48 -29.07
N ASN A 964 10.95 -12.89 -28.94
CA ASN A 964 10.36 -14.06 -29.60
C ASN A 964 11.29 -15.30 -29.52
N PRO A 965 11.57 -15.81 -28.31
CA PRO A 965 12.57 -16.87 -28.09
C PRO A 965 12.14 -18.20 -28.73
N HIS A 966 13.13 -19.02 -29.09
CA HIS A 966 12.91 -20.37 -29.64
C HIS A 966 12.94 -21.45 -28.56
N LEU A 967 13.68 -21.20 -27.49
CA LEU A 967 13.80 -22.04 -26.31
C LEU A 967 13.45 -21.19 -25.09
N LEU A 968 12.52 -21.67 -24.27
CA LEU A 968 12.18 -21.07 -22.99
C LEU A 968 12.78 -21.91 -21.86
N VAL A 969 13.50 -21.26 -20.96
CA VAL A 969 14.13 -21.89 -19.80
C VAL A 969 13.56 -21.26 -18.53
N LEU A 970 12.89 -22.07 -17.71
CA LEU A 970 12.19 -21.65 -16.51
C LEU A 970 12.82 -22.29 -15.27
N ASP A 971 13.46 -21.51 -14.41
CA ASP A 971 14.02 -22.01 -13.15
C ASP A 971 13.06 -21.71 -11.99
N GLU A 972 12.33 -22.72 -11.53
CA GLU A 972 11.32 -22.67 -10.47
C GLU A 972 10.21 -21.60 -10.67
N PRO A 973 9.45 -21.65 -11.79
CA PRO A 973 8.42 -20.66 -12.09
C PRO A 973 7.24 -20.66 -11.10
N THR A 974 7.09 -21.72 -10.30
CA THR A 974 5.99 -21.92 -9.34
C THR A 974 6.11 -21.09 -8.08
N ASN A 975 7.31 -20.65 -7.70
CA ASN A 975 7.55 -20.05 -6.37
C ASN A 975 6.97 -18.64 -6.18
N PHE A 976 6.65 -17.96 -7.28
CA PHE A 976 6.26 -16.54 -7.26
C PHE A 976 4.96 -16.24 -7.99
N LEU A 977 4.32 -17.26 -8.59
CA LEU A 977 3.07 -17.12 -9.33
C LEU A 977 1.94 -17.80 -8.56
N ASP A 978 0.75 -17.19 -8.55
CA ASP A 978 -0.47 -17.81 -8.03
C ASP A 978 -0.88 -18.99 -8.87
N ARG A 979 -1.71 -19.86 -8.31
CA ARG A 979 -2.38 -20.95 -9.01
C ARG A 979 -3.13 -20.48 -10.27
N ASP A 980 -3.81 -19.32 -10.24
CA ASP A 980 -4.49 -18.75 -11.43
C ASP A 980 -3.47 -18.40 -12.54
N SER A 981 -2.40 -17.66 -12.21
CA SER A 981 -1.34 -17.34 -13.18
C SER A 981 -0.54 -18.58 -13.59
N LEU A 982 -0.40 -19.58 -12.72
CA LEU A 982 0.26 -20.85 -13.00
C LEU A 982 -0.57 -21.70 -13.97
N GLY A 983 -1.90 -21.70 -13.83
CA GLY A 983 -2.83 -22.26 -14.80
C GLY A 983 -2.71 -21.58 -16.16
N GLY A 984 -2.72 -20.23 -16.18
CA GLY A 984 -2.45 -19.45 -17.38
C GLY A 984 -1.09 -19.77 -18.03
N LEU A 985 -0.04 -19.93 -17.22
CA LEU A 985 1.31 -20.32 -17.65
C LEU A 985 1.35 -21.73 -18.21
N ALA A 986 0.68 -22.68 -17.57
CA ALA A 986 0.61 -24.06 -18.03
C ALA A 986 -0.03 -24.13 -19.42
N VAL A 987 -1.15 -23.43 -19.63
CA VAL A 987 -1.81 -23.35 -20.95
C VAL A 987 -0.91 -22.66 -21.98
N ALA A 988 -0.23 -21.57 -21.63
CA ALA A 988 0.69 -20.90 -22.55
C ALA A 988 1.89 -21.79 -22.94
N ILE A 989 2.48 -22.54 -21.99
CA ILE A 989 3.58 -23.49 -22.25
C ILE A 989 3.12 -24.65 -23.14
N ARG A 990 1.89 -25.14 -22.92
CA ARG A 990 1.27 -26.18 -23.74
C ARG A 990 1.13 -25.72 -25.19
N ASP A 991 0.64 -24.50 -25.40
CA ASP A 991 0.35 -23.96 -26.74
C ASP A 991 1.59 -23.35 -27.43
N PHE A 992 2.67 -23.12 -26.68
CA PHE A 992 3.92 -22.55 -27.20
C PHE A 992 4.59 -23.45 -28.24
N LYS A 993 5.01 -22.89 -29.36
CA LYS A 993 5.60 -23.66 -30.47
C LYS A 993 7.13 -23.83 -30.39
N GLY A 994 7.77 -23.26 -29.37
CA GLY A 994 9.20 -23.42 -29.10
C GLY A 994 9.48 -24.54 -28.09
N GLY A 995 10.76 -24.83 -27.86
CA GLY A 995 11.18 -25.81 -26.85
C GLY A 995 11.07 -25.21 -25.45
N VAL A 996 10.77 -26.03 -24.44
CA VAL A 996 10.70 -25.61 -23.03
C VAL A 996 11.53 -26.54 -22.17
N VAL A 997 12.36 -25.94 -21.31
CA VAL A 997 13.09 -26.60 -20.24
C VAL A 997 12.67 -25.95 -18.93
N MET A 998 12.30 -26.74 -17.93
CA MET A 998 11.94 -26.20 -16.62
C MET A 998 12.60 -26.97 -15.48
N ILE A 999 12.95 -26.26 -14.42
CA ILE A 999 13.20 -26.83 -13.09
C ILE A 999 11.96 -26.53 -12.26
N SER A 1000 11.36 -27.56 -11.67
CA SER A 1000 10.30 -27.37 -10.68
C SER A 1000 10.24 -28.57 -9.74
N HIS A 1001 9.95 -28.31 -8.47
CA HIS A 1001 9.60 -29.33 -7.49
C HIS A 1001 8.12 -29.71 -7.50
N ASN A 1002 7.27 -28.98 -8.24
CA ASN A 1002 5.84 -29.23 -8.28
C ASN A 1002 5.51 -30.37 -9.27
N GLU A 1003 5.22 -31.56 -8.73
CA GLU A 1003 4.86 -32.74 -9.52
C GLU A 1003 3.54 -32.57 -10.29
N GLU A 1004 2.63 -31.74 -9.79
CA GLU A 1004 1.37 -31.43 -10.48
C GLU A 1004 1.66 -30.75 -11.83
N PHE A 1005 2.48 -29.70 -11.78
CA PHE A 1005 2.86 -28.86 -12.91
C PHE A 1005 3.78 -29.60 -13.90
N VAL A 1006 4.78 -30.31 -13.38
CA VAL A 1006 5.71 -31.10 -14.21
C VAL A 1006 4.99 -32.24 -14.93
N GLY A 1007 4.14 -33.00 -14.22
CA GLY A 1007 3.40 -34.12 -14.80
C GLY A 1007 2.36 -33.73 -15.86
N ALA A 1008 1.93 -32.46 -15.86
CA ALA A 1008 0.99 -31.92 -16.83
C ALA A 1008 1.66 -31.39 -18.12
N LEU A 1009 2.94 -30.99 -18.06
CA LEU A 1009 3.60 -30.25 -19.16
C LEU A 1009 4.82 -30.95 -19.76
N CYS A 1010 5.55 -31.72 -18.96
CA CYS A 1010 6.87 -32.27 -19.33
C CYS A 1010 6.84 -33.80 -19.38
N PRO A 1011 6.75 -34.40 -20.58
CA PRO A 1011 6.85 -35.84 -20.74
C PRO A 1011 8.27 -36.34 -20.43
N GLU A 1012 9.31 -35.56 -20.77
CA GLU A 1012 10.70 -35.94 -20.51
C GLU A 1012 11.17 -35.38 -19.16
N GLN A 1013 11.62 -36.27 -18.27
CA GLN A 1013 12.09 -35.92 -16.92
C GLN A 1013 13.54 -36.39 -16.72
N LEU A 1014 14.40 -35.48 -16.30
CA LEU A 1014 15.81 -35.71 -15.99
C LEU A 1014 16.02 -35.61 -14.49
N HIS A 1015 16.40 -36.72 -13.86
CA HIS A 1015 16.71 -36.73 -12.43
C HIS A 1015 18.20 -36.48 -12.21
N VAL A 1016 18.51 -35.41 -11.48
CA VAL A 1016 19.87 -35.01 -11.13
C VAL A 1016 20.10 -35.28 -9.65
N ALA A 1017 21.14 -36.04 -9.32
CA ALA A 1017 21.61 -36.24 -7.96
C ALA A 1017 23.14 -36.22 -7.93
N ASP A 1018 23.73 -35.64 -6.88
CA ASP A 1018 25.18 -35.57 -6.66
C ASP A 1018 25.98 -35.05 -7.87
N GLY A 1019 25.43 -34.06 -8.58
CA GLY A 1019 26.09 -33.48 -9.75
C GLY A 1019 26.14 -34.39 -10.98
N ARG A 1020 25.30 -35.44 -11.05
CA ARG A 1020 25.17 -36.36 -12.20
C ARG A 1020 23.72 -36.55 -12.59
N ILE A 1021 23.50 -36.82 -13.87
CA ILE A 1021 22.19 -37.28 -14.36
C ILE A 1021 22.08 -38.77 -14.02
N VAL A 1022 21.15 -39.13 -13.13
CA VAL A 1022 21.00 -40.51 -12.64
C VAL A 1022 20.00 -41.29 -13.47
N SER A 1023 18.90 -40.66 -13.89
CA SER A 1023 17.89 -41.30 -14.72
C SER A 1023 17.22 -40.32 -15.68
N ARG A 1024 16.77 -40.86 -16.82
CA ARG A 1024 15.98 -40.15 -17.82
C ARG A 1024 14.70 -40.94 -18.05
N THR A 1025 13.58 -40.37 -17.63
CA THR A 1025 12.27 -41.02 -17.69
C THR A 1025 11.39 -40.31 -18.72
N ASN A 1026 10.56 -41.05 -19.43
CA ASN A 1026 9.55 -40.48 -20.34
C ASN A 1026 8.17 -40.95 -19.86
N THR A 1027 7.41 -40.04 -19.26
CA THR A 1027 6.14 -40.34 -18.57
C THR A 1027 4.96 -39.82 -19.40
N ALA A 1028 3.85 -40.56 -19.44
CA ALA A 1028 2.63 -40.10 -20.09
C ALA A 1028 2.04 -38.89 -19.34
N ILE A 1029 1.61 -37.86 -20.09
CA ILE A 1029 1.07 -36.62 -19.54
C ILE A 1029 -0.32 -36.87 -18.94
N SER A 1030 -0.56 -36.39 -17.72
CA SER A 1030 -1.86 -36.49 -17.04
C SER A 1030 -2.84 -35.42 -17.55
N LEU A 1031 -3.60 -35.74 -18.60
CA LEU A 1031 -4.53 -34.80 -19.26
C LEU A 1031 -5.76 -34.43 -18.41
N ASP A 1032 -6.10 -35.25 -17.41
CA ASP A 1032 -7.25 -35.05 -16.50
C ASP A 1032 -7.06 -33.85 -15.55
N ARG A 1033 -5.84 -33.30 -15.46
CA ARG A 1033 -5.50 -32.15 -14.61
C ARG A 1033 -5.90 -30.79 -15.22
N PHE A 1034 -6.33 -30.76 -16.49
CA PHE A 1034 -6.89 -29.58 -17.14
C PHE A 1034 -8.41 -29.71 -17.25
N GLU A 1035 -9.16 -28.68 -16.85
CA GLU A 1035 -10.64 -28.67 -16.91
C GLU A 1035 -11.18 -28.83 -18.34
N ASP A 1036 -10.47 -28.32 -19.35
CA ASP A 1036 -10.86 -28.42 -20.77
C ASP A 1036 -10.99 -29.87 -21.26
N SER A 1037 -10.30 -30.82 -20.63
CA SER A 1037 -10.32 -32.25 -20.97
C SER A 1037 -11.56 -32.97 -20.43
N ALA A 1038 -12.17 -32.45 -19.37
CA ALA A 1038 -13.34 -33.06 -18.70
C ALA A 1038 -14.65 -32.91 -19.51
N ALA A 1039 -14.67 -32.02 -20.51
CA ALA A 1039 -15.80 -31.86 -21.43
C ALA A 1039 -15.93 -32.98 -22.47
N SER A 1040 -14.95 -33.88 -22.58
CA SER A 1040 -15.05 -35.12 -23.36
C SER A 1040 -15.08 -36.34 -22.44
N SER A 1041 -16.25 -36.64 -21.88
CA SER A 1041 -16.47 -37.87 -21.11
C SER A 1041 -16.36 -39.12 -22.00
N PRO A 1042 -15.78 -40.23 -21.49
CA PRO A 1042 -15.79 -41.51 -22.18
C PRO A 1042 -17.16 -42.19 -22.00
N GLN A 1043 -17.65 -42.85 -23.06
CA GLN A 1043 -18.82 -43.72 -22.95
C GLN A 1043 -18.54 -44.89 -21.99
N PRO A 1044 -19.49 -45.25 -21.10
CA PRO A 1044 -19.32 -46.36 -20.18
C PRO A 1044 -19.45 -47.68 -20.95
N GLY A 1045 -18.33 -48.35 -21.19
CA GLY A 1045 -18.33 -49.67 -21.83
C GLY A 1045 -17.00 -50.09 -22.44
N SER A 1046 -15.92 -50.14 -21.66
CA SER A 1046 -14.82 -51.05 -21.97
C SER A 1046 -13.97 -51.31 -20.74
N THR A 1047 -14.16 -52.48 -20.13
CA THR A 1047 -13.25 -53.07 -19.16
C THR A 1047 -11.87 -53.23 -19.76
N ALA A 1048 -10.86 -52.70 -19.05
CA ALA A 1048 -9.46 -52.93 -19.33
C ALA A 1048 -9.15 -54.43 -19.29
N VAL A 1049 -8.53 -54.93 -20.36
CA VAL A 1049 -7.76 -56.17 -20.31
C VAL A 1049 -6.40 -55.88 -20.96
N ASN A 1050 -5.35 -56.07 -20.17
CA ASN A 1050 -3.96 -56.08 -20.61
C ASN A 1050 -3.75 -57.13 -21.69
N SER A 1051 -3.01 -56.79 -22.75
CA SER A 1051 -2.14 -57.78 -23.41
C SER A 1051 -0.97 -57.11 -24.12
N THR A 1052 0.20 -57.59 -23.73
CA THR A 1052 1.54 -57.42 -24.28
C THR A 1052 1.68 -57.85 -25.76
N ALA A 1053 2.65 -57.20 -26.42
CA ALA A 1053 3.57 -57.74 -27.43
C ALA A 1053 3.27 -57.61 -28.96
N THR A 1054 4.32 -57.09 -29.62
CA THR A 1054 4.91 -57.46 -30.93
C THR A 1054 4.28 -57.04 -32.28
N SER A 1055 5.02 -56.13 -32.94
CA SER A 1055 5.50 -56.14 -34.34
C SER A 1055 4.79 -56.97 -35.43
N ALA A 1056 4.49 -56.27 -36.54
CA ALA A 1056 4.78 -56.63 -37.95
C ALA A 1056 3.58 -56.47 -38.93
N ALA A 1057 3.76 -55.52 -39.84
CA ALA A 1057 3.49 -55.52 -41.30
C ALA A 1057 2.11 -55.87 -41.92
N ALA A 1058 1.82 -55.04 -42.95
CA ALA A 1058 1.22 -55.33 -44.26
C ALA A 1058 -0.31 -55.19 -44.48
N SER A 1059 -0.65 -54.10 -45.18
CA SER A 1059 -1.45 -53.96 -46.41
C SER A 1059 -2.28 -55.16 -46.92
N ALA A 1060 -3.56 -54.93 -47.23
CA ALA A 1060 -4.22 -55.25 -48.52
C ALA A 1060 -5.75 -54.95 -48.47
N VAL A 1061 -6.39 -55.02 -49.63
CA VAL A 1061 -7.56 -54.25 -50.09
C VAL A 1061 -8.77 -55.18 -50.35
N ASN A 1062 -10.01 -54.64 -50.31
CA ASN A 1062 -11.26 -55.13 -50.91
C ASN A 1062 -11.89 -56.41 -50.29
N SER A 1063 -13.20 -56.59 -50.13
CA SER A 1063 -14.35 -56.29 -51.02
C SER A 1063 -15.68 -56.54 -50.25
N GLY A 1064 -16.82 -55.96 -50.66
CA GLY A 1064 -18.09 -55.97 -49.91
C GLY A 1064 -19.19 -56.93 -50.36
N ALA A 1065 -20.35 -56.89 -49.68
CA ALA A 1065 -21.70 -57.21 -50.17
C ALA A 1065 -22.78 -56.73 -49.16
N GLU A 1066 -23.85 -56.14 -49.68
CA GLU A 1066 -25.04 -55.55 -49.04
C GLU A 1066 -26.04 -56.65 -48.56
N GLU A 1067 -26.99 -56.44 -47.62
CA GLU A 1067 -28.29 -55.74 -47.78
C GLU A 1067 -29.12 -55.80 -46.42
N PRO A 1068 -30.36 -55.29 -46.26
CA PRO A 1068 -30.68 -53.95 -45.70
C PRO A 1068 -31.60 -53.93 -44.44
N GLY A 1069 -31.65 -52.79 -43.74
CA GLY A 1069 -32.62 -52.47 -42.67
C GLY A 1069 -32.60 -50.98 -42.27
N GLU A 1070 -33.78 -50.38 -42.12
CA GLU A 1070 -34.12 -48.97 -42.31
C GLU A 1070 -33.60 -47.89 -41.32
N LEU A 1071 -33.08 -46.81 -41.94
CA LEU A 1071 -33.33 -45.37 -41.73
C LEU A 1071 -33.16 -44.72 -40.33
N LYS A 1072 -32.00 -44.07 -40.13
CA LYS A 1072 -31.88 -42.77 -39.43
C LYS A 1072 -30.98 -41.82 -40.22
N PHE A 1073 -31.50 -40.63 -40.54
CA PHE A 1073 -30.86 -39.55 -41.30
C PHE A 1073 -29.45 -39.20 -40.78
N LYS A 1074 -28.43 -39.34 -41.63
CA LYS A 1074 -27.09 -38.75 -41.44
C LYS A 1074 -26.84 -37.71 -42.52
N ALA A 1075 -26.64 -36.46 -42.11
CA ALA A 1075 -26.21 -35.37 -42.98
C ALA A 1075 -24.83 -35.70 -43.62
N LYS A 1076 -24.74 -35.55 -44.95
CA LYS A 1076 -23.49 -35.73 -45.72
C LYS A 1076 -22.41 -34.76 -45.20
N LYS A 1077 -21.27 -35.28 -44.73
CA LYS A 1077 -20.05 -34.48 -44.51
C LYS A 1077 -19.49 -34.05 -45.87
N LYS A 1078 -19.45 -32.74 -46.14
CA LYS A 1078 -18.75 -32.14 -47.30
C LYS A 1078 -17.26 -32.55 -47.28
N LYS A 1079 -16.75 -32.98 -48.44
CA LYS A 1079 -15.35 -33.37 -48.64
C LYS A 1079 -14.48 -32.10 -48.53
N LYS A 1080 -13.53 -32.05 -47.59
CA LYS A 1080 -12.61 -30.89 -47.47
C LYS A 1080 -11.75 -30.77 -48.73
N LEU A 1081 -11.83 -29.63 -49.41
CA LEU A 1081 -11.00 -29.27 -50.56
C LEU A 1081 -9.51 -29.25 -50.16
N THR A 1082 -8.65 -29.72 -51.06
CA THR A 1082 -7.20 -29.72 -50.83
C THR A 1082 -6.63 -28.29 -50.91
N ARG A 1083 -5.46 -28.07 -50.29
CA ARG A 1083 -4.81 -26.74 -50.24
C ARG A 1083 -4.52 -26.15 -51.63
N ALA A 1084 -4.29 -27.00 -52.64
CA ALA A 1084 -4.11 -26.57 -54.02
C ALA A 1084 -5.42 -26.04 -54.62
N GLN A 1085 -6.54 -26.73 -54.40
CA GLN A 1085 -7.86 -26.34 -54.89
C GLN A 1085 -8.38 -25.06 -54.21
N LEU A 1086 -8.08 -24.87 -52.92
CA LEU A 1086 -8.37 -23.61 -52.20
C LEU A 1086 -7.63 -22.42 -52.82
N LYS A 1087 -6.35 -22.61 -53.15
CA LYS A 1087 -5.52 -21.54 -53.74
C LYS A 1087 -5.96 -21.18 -55.15
N GLU A 1088 -6.39 -22.18 -55.93
CA GLU A 1088 -6.91 -21.96 -57.28
C GLU A 1088 -8.27 -21.25 -57.27
N ARG A 1089 -9.12 -21.58 -56.29
CA ARG A 1089 -10.40 -20.90 -56.05
C ARG A 1089 -10.21 -19.43 -55.67
N GLU A 1090 -9.25 -19.12 -54.79
CA GLU A 1090 -8.90 -17.73 -54.48
C GLU A 1090 -8.36 -16.97 -55.69
N ALA A 1091 -7.57 -17.62 -56.55
CA ALA A 1091 -7.07 -17.00 -57.77
C ALA A 1091 -8.23 -16.63 -58.74
N ARG A 1092 -9.21 -17.50 -58.91
CA ARG A 1092 -10.41 -17.22 -59.72
C ARG A 1092 -11.29 -16.11 -59.12
N ARG A 1093 -11.40 -16.04 -57.80
CA ARG A 1093 -12.10 -14.93 -57.10
C ARG A 1093 -11.39 -13.59 -57.31
N ARG A 1094 -10.06 -13.57 -57.22
CA ARG A 1094 -9.27 -12.37 -57.48
C ARG A 1094 -9.42 -11.87 -58.92
N LEU A 1095 -9.41 -12.79 -59.90
CA LEU A 1095 -9.61 -12.43 -61.31
C LEU A 1095 -11.00 -11.81 -61.54
N ARG A 1096 -12.08 -12.43 -61.05
CA ARG A 1096 -13.44 -11.87 -61.15
C ARG A 1096 -13.57 -10.51 -60.47
N HIS A 1097 -12.90 -10.32 -59.33
CA HIS A 1097 -12.94 -9.05 -58.64
C HIS A 1097 -12.19 -7.93 -59.39
N LEU A 1098 -11.06 -8.27 -60.02
CA LEU A 1098 -10.32 -7.35 -60.88
C LEU A 1098 -11.12 -6.97 -62.13
N GLU A 1099 -11.81 -7.94 -62.73
CA GLU A 1099 -12.67 -7.73 -63.90
C GLU A 1099 -13.89 -6.86 -63.55
N TRP A 1100 -14.47 -7.04 -62.38
CA TRP A 1100 -15.52 -6.17 -61.85
C TRP A 1100 -15.03 -4.74 -61.60
N LEU A 1101 -13.81 -4.55 -61.06
CA LEU A 1101 -13.23 -3.23 -60.85
C LEU A 1101 -12.95 -2.48 -62.17
N GLN A 1102 -12.78 -3.21 -63.27
CA GLN A 1102 -12.64 -2.65 -64.62
C GLN A 1102 -14.00 -2.36 -65.30
N SER A 1103 -15.12 -2.69 -64.65
CA SER A 1103 -16.47 -2.42 -65.15
C SER A 1103 -16.92 -0.98 -64.86
N PRO A 1104 -17.89 -0.41 -65.62
CA PRO A 1104 -18.40 0.94 -65.38
C PRO A 1104 -18.94 1.14 -63.95
N LYS A 1105 -18.75 2.35 -63.40
CA LYS A 1105 -19.19 2.70 -62.04
C LYS A 1105 -20.70 2.49 -61.88
N GLY A 1106 -21.09 1.64 -60.92
CA GLY A 1106 -22.49 1.29 -60.63
C GLY A 1106 -22.86 -0.16 -60.93
N THR A 1107 -21.98 -0.94 -61.57
CA THR A 1107 -22.21 -2.36 -61.86
C THR A 1107 -22.21 -3.17 -60.55
N PRO A 1108 -23.25 -3.94 -60.21
CA PRO A 1108 -23.27 -4.76 -58.98
C PRO A 1108 -22.21 -5.86 -59.02
N LYS A 1109 -21.57 -6.14 -57.87
CA LYS A 1109 -20.56 -7.20 -57.78
C LYS A 1109 -21.20 -8.58 -57.95
N PRO A 1110 -20.71 -9.43 -58.87
CA PRO A 1110 -21.23 -10.80 -59.02
C PRO A 1110 -21.03 -11.62 -57.74
N PRO A 1111 -22.01 -12.45 -57.32
CA PRO A 1111 -21.87 -13.34 -56.16
C PRO A 1111 -20.87 -14.47 -56.44
N ASP A 1112 -20.11 -14.88 -55.42
CA ASP A 1112 -19.14 -15.97 -55.52
C ASP A 1112 -19.85 -17.34 -55.40
N THR A 1113 -20.40 -17.85 -56.50
CA THR A 1113 -21.19 -19.10 -56.57
C THR A 1113 -20.45 -20.40 -56.22
N ASP A 1114 -19.14 -20.37 -55.96
CA ASP A 1114 -18.33 -21.57 -55.70
C ASP A 1114 -18.48 -22.14 -54.26
N ASP A 1115 -19.38 -21.58 -53.43
CA ASP A 1115 -19.63 -22.07 -52.06
C ASP A 1115 -20.72 -23.16 -51.98
N GLU A 1116 -21.48 -23.39 -53.06
CA GLU A 1116 -22.68 -24.25 -53.04
C GLU A 1116 -22.55 -25.63 -53.71
N GLU A 1117 -21.39 -26.03 -54.24
CA GLU A 1117 -21.13 -27.42 -54.68
C GLU A 1117 -20.29 -28.24 -53.69
#